data_AF-A0AA95BQS5-F1
#
_entry.id   AF-A0AA95BQS5-F1
#
_cell.length_a   1.000
_cell.length_b   1.000
_cell.length_c   1.000
_cell.angle_alpha   90.00
_cell.angle_beta   90.00
_cell.angle_gamma   90.00
#
_symmetry.space_group_name_H-M   'P 1'
#
loop_
_entity.id
_entity.type
_entity.pdbx_description
1 polymer ?
#
loop_
_entity_poly.entity_id
_entity_poly.type
_entity_poly.pdbx_seq_one_letter_code
_entity_poly.pdbx_strand_id
1 'polypeptide(L)'
;MAARLMHDSMGRRLRRPYHWTAFAAIFLALVTTLLGVRAGFAVHAASVPLPYEVTVQIKGKQDFNITQEHVDAELAAHPVRSSQPLTLILVDRWLTGDEKLRGEIPDNQIIISSKLDNLETKDTDVEERFSGVALARNLAGSDDAHTDLSYDIEKAFTKNVSVGHGSKAVVAAAHTASVVLDRSATSSVIFWFSVVGLSAMLTAAFLVPALRFRSRWESRHRRLAVAQRKLARVVLDLEALEATYAATEASRRPEGFTSAWTQLQKLSLNAARNEDPLVGALFDREQCLGKETGEKLAAFEATTRKLTGLADSLMGAGSVHARLAGTGSTFDKLSSPINDAATALLIRLEGAPGKMVAGADLAALREALGTLLDAAQGDIEQIDAAQAWSAAEEQLSGIAQRLIRQLRRYPHGKRPPIPEVGAEHNQLRSTLGLAPVSQHGALHQLHVANSVARSILGDTLSADQKQKPNAQQESLPARLLAKLAQARPHGKDEPGKLGRAKIIGLLAVLLCASLIAAGIIVYSVTKKPQATYDGSGQGMVLEFDDKAGLIDEAEIRRYMEEDFEVEQHLLVAVRDAESYLELRNRDGSEYRESTPQSVRQAIWRIKNEYKDRMDPVSQELPENLTIIPLLITDEGKGIMPGLISGAVISGTASWGSTSGWEYGSIYESRYPSMEVAHAAEDFATVLKRAGYEEPDYNATLLFWILTFMFFFTVLNLIQLVQYLLGATSRFNRFSRGSRSLEQARRRLERLALGLDDSQINAVAVLGASESGHADEAGQRLFERALMMAWREAEELSTMSLSERLGSGYAARADHLQRLVALLDERDADVAKRARDLVLASRGAGGDAPQPVVLPGQQ
;
A
#
# COMPACT_ATOMS: atom_id res chain seq x y z
N MET A 1 6.96 -11.92 -24.69
CA MET A 1 8.29 -11.42 -24.26
C MET A 1 8.98 -10.82 -25.48
N ALA A 2 9.35 -9.55 -25.44
CA ALA A 2 10.38 -8.95 -26.31
C ALA A 2 10.85 -7.66 -25.60
N ALA A 3 11.92 -7.76 -24.82
CA ALA A 3 12.58 -6.57 -24.28
C ALA A 3 13.32 -5.91 -25.44
N ARG A 4 12.84 -4.77 -25.95
CA ARG A 4 13.54 -4.03 -27.02
C ARG A 4 14.93 -3.65 -26.49
N LEU A 5 15.95 -4.12 -27.20
CA LEU A 5 17.36 -4.07 -26.82
C LEU A 5 17.88 -2.65 -27.06
N MET A 6 18.49 -2.04 -26.04
CA MET A 6 19.27 -0.81 -26.22
C MET A 6 20.64 -1.23 -26.78
N HIS A 7 21.09 -0.55 -27.83
CA HIS A 7 22.41 -0.78 -28.43
C HIS A 7 23.30 0.43 -28.18
N ASP A 8 24.58 0.17 -27.92
CA ASP A 8 25.63 1.18 -27.91
C ASP A 8 26.01 1.60 -29.35
N SER A 9 26.78 2.67 -29.51
CA SER A 9 27.29 3.17 -30.81
C SER A 9 28.04 2.08 -31.61
N MET A 10 28.62 1.09 -30.92
CA MET A 10 29.29 -0.08 -31.49
C MET A 10 28.37 -1.30 -31.69
N GLY A 11 27.06 -1.16 -31.58
CA GLY A 11 26.07 -2.24 -31.78
C GLY A 11 25.98 -3.25 -30.63
N ARG A 12 26.70 -3.04 -29.52
CA ARG A 12 26.69 -3.95 -28.36
C ARG A 12 25.36 -3.87 -27.62
N ARG A 13 24.84 -5.02 -27.18
CA ARG A 13 23.59 -5.12 -26.41
C ARG A 13 23.80 -4.60 -24.99
N LEU A 14 23.17 -3.48 -24.66
CA LEU A 14 23.18 -2.91 -23.31
C LEU A 14 22.04 -3.55 -22.49
N ARG A 15 22.40 -4.18 -21.36
CA ARG A 15 21.44 -4.75 -20.40
C ARG A 15 21.34 -3.84 -19.19
N ARG A 16 20.12 -3.65 -18.67
CA ARG A 16 19.93 -2.90 -17.43
C ARG A 16 20.65 -3.63 -16.28
N PRO A 17 21.50 -2.94 -15.50
CA PRO A 17 22.17 -3.55 -14.37
C PRO A 17 21.16 -3.90 -13.27
N TYR A 18 21.38 -5.02 -12.60
CA TYR A 18 20.55 -5.51 -11.51
C TYR A 18 21.40 -5.73 -10.25
N HIS A 19 20.80 -5.51 -9.09
CA HIS A 19 21.41 -5.83 -7.80
C HIS A 19 21.13 -7.29 -7.43
N TRP A 20 22.09 -8.00 -6.86
CA TRP A 20 21.95 -9.43 -6.52
C TRP A 20 20.78 -9.71 -5.58
N THR A 21 20.45 -8.76 -4.70
CA THR A 21 19.34 -8.87 -3.76
C THR A 21 17.97 -8.98 -4.44
N ALA A 22 17.84 -8.57 -5.71
CA ALA A 22 16.62 -8.80 -6.48
C ALA A 22 16.35 -10.29 -6.70
N PHE A 23 17.39 -11.10 -6.95
CA PHE A 23 17.24 -12.56 -7.08
C PHE A 23 16.95 -13.21 -5.74
N ALA A 24 17.64 -12.77 -4.67
CA ALA A 24 17.38 -13.25 -3.32
C ALA A 24 15.91 -12.98 -2.91
N ALA A 25 15.39 -11.79 -3.23
CA ALA A 25 14.01 -11.44 -2.95
C ALA A 25 13.00 -12.26 -3.77
N ILE A 26 13.27 -12.54 -5.05
CA ILE A 26 12.39 -13.39 -5.88
C ILE A 26 12.39 -14.83 -5.35
N PHE A 27 13.56 -15.36 -5.01
CA PHE A 27 13.69 -16.68 -4.41
C PHE A 27 12.93 -16.77 -3.09
N LEU A 28 13.11 -15.79 -2.20
CA LEU A 28 12.38 -15.73 -0.93
C LEU A 28 10.89 -15.55 -1.13
N ALA A 29 10.42 -14.76 -2.09
CA ALA A 29 9.00 -14.62 -2.38
C ALA A 29 8.36 -15.95 -2.83
N LEU A 30 9.08 -16.75 -3.64
CA LEU A 30 8.66 -18.10 -4.00
C LEU A 30 8.59 -19.02 -2.76
N VAL A 31 9.61 -18.96 -1.90
CA VAL A 31 9.64 -19.72 -0.64
C VAL A 31 8.48 -19.31 0.28
N THR A 32 8.24 -18.02 0.49
CA THR A 32 7.12 -17.49 1.29
C THR A 32 5.78 -17.98 0.75
N THR A 33 5.60 -18.02 -0.58
CA THR A 33 4.37 -18.49 -1.21
C THR A 33 4.16 -19.99 -0.98
N LEU A 34 5.21 -20.80 -1.15
CA LEU A 34 5.17 -22.24 -0.89
C LEU A 34 4.87 -22.55 0.59
N LEU A 35 5.48 -21.79 1.50
CA LEU A 35 5.24 -21.87 2.94
C LEU A 35 3.83 -21.44 3.32
N GLY A 36 3.29 -20.39 2.69
CA GLY A 36 1.91 -19.96 2.90
C GLY A 36 0.89 -21.02 2.47
N VAL A 37 1.14 -21.68 1.34
CA VAL A 37 0.33 -22.82 0.88
C VAL A 37 0.40 -23.98 1.88
N ARG A 38 1.60 -24.32 2.37
CA ARG A 38 1.79 -25.34 3.42
C ARG A 38 1.08 -24.98 4.73
N ALA A 39 1.13 -23.72 5.16
CA ALA A 39 0.41 -23.23 6.33
C ALA A 39 -1.11 -23.36 6.15
N GLY A 40 -1.63 -23.03 4.95
CA GLY A 40 -3.05 -23.26 4.61
C GLY A 40 -3.45 -24.73 4.65
N PHE A 41 -2.60 -25.64 4.14
CA PHE A 41 -2.82 -27.07 4.26
C PHE A 41 -2.73 -27.59 5.71
N ALA A 42 -1.86 -27.02 6.55
CA ALA A 42 -1.76 -27.39 7.96
C ALA A 42 -3.04 -27.01 8.73
N VAL A 43 -3.57 -25.80 8.50
CA VAL A 43 -4.85 -25.37 9.07
C VAL A 43 -5.99 -26.25 8.57
N HIS A 44 -6.00 -26.60 7.28
CA HIS A 44 -7.01 -27.50 6.74
C HIS A 44 -6.88 -28.94 7.28
N ALA A 45 -5.67 -29.43 7.50
CA ALA A 45 -5.43 -30.76 8.08
C ALA A 45 -5.95 -30.84 9.53
N ALA A 46 -5.89 -29.75 10.29
CA ALA A 46 -6.51 -29.66 11.62
C ALA A 46 -8.04 -29.70 11.58
N SER A 47 -8.67 -29.45 10.42
CA SER A 47 -10.13 -29.56 10.22
C SER A 47 -10.57 -30.92 9.67
N VAL A 48 -9.64 -31.84 9.40
CA VAL A 48 -9.97 -33.21 8.95
C VAL A 48 -10.33 -34.05 10.19
N PRO A 49 -11.45 -34.80 10.17
CA PRO A 49 -11.82 -35.63 11.31
C PRO A 49 -10.74 -36.66 11.63
N LEU A 50 -10.45 -36.82 12.92
CA LEU A 50 -9.42 -37.73 13.42
C LEU A 50 -9.65 -39.18 12.94
N PRO A 51 -8.57 -39.95 12.68
CA PRO A 51 -8.66 -41.21 11.93
C PRO A 51 -9.16 -42.42 12.72
N TYR A 52 -9.09 -42.41 14.05
CA TYR A 52 -9.50 -43.56 14.89
C TYR A 52 -10.76 -43.21 15.68
N GLU A 53 -11.62 -44.21 15.91
CA GLU A 53 -12.76 -44.10 16.82
C GLU A 53 -12.40 -44.74 18.17
N VAL A 54 -12.77 -44.08 19.27
CA VAL A 54 -12.47 -44.56 20.62
C VAL A 54 -13.39 -45.74 20.94
N THR A 55 -12.81 -46.87 21.33
CA THR A 55 -13.57 -48.05 21.73
C THR A 55 -13.84 -48.03 23.23
N VAL A 56 -15.10 -48.22 23.65
CA VAL A 56 -15.47 -48.27 25.07
C VAL A 56 -15.90 -49.69 25.47
N GLN A 57 -15.37 -50.19 26.58
CA GLN A 57 -15.70 -51.50 27.13
C GLN A 57 -16.18 -51.38 28.59
N ILE A 58 -17.33 -51.95 28.90
CA ILE A 58 -17.87 -52.00 30.25
C ILE A 58 -17.64 -53.39 30.85
N LYS A 59 -16.95 -53.44 31.99
CA LYS A 59 -16.68 -54.68 32.74
C LYS A 59 -17.35 -54.61 34.11
N GLY A 60 -17.98 -55.71 34.50
CA GLY A 60 -18.68 -55.81 35.78
C GLY A 60 -20.05 -55.15 35.78
N LYS A 61 -20.69 -55.11 36.96
CA LYS A 61 -22.02 -54.53 37.12
C LYS A 61 -21.88 -53.08 37.56
N GLN A 62 -22.21 -52.16 36.65
CA GLN A 62 -22.10 -50.73 36.92
C GLN A 62 -23.37 -50.19 37.57
N ASP A 63 -23.17 -49.20 38.45
CA ASP A 63 -24.23 -48.35 38.95
C ASP A 63 -24.61 -47.28 37.89
N PHE A 64 -25.61 -46.44 38.18
CA PHE A 64 -25.92 -45.25 37.37
C PHE A 64 -26.37 -45.52 35.92
N ASN A 65 -27.06 -46.62 35.68
CA ASN A 65 -27.63 -46.98 34.37
C ASN A 65 -26.62 -47.20 33.23
N ILE A 66 -25.38 -47.53 33.58
CA ILE A 66 -24.31 -47.75 32.62
C ILE A 66 -24.31 -49.21 32.16
N THR A 67 -24.62 -49.43 30.88
CA THR A 67 -24.53 -50.75 30.23
C THR A 67 -23.82 -50.63 28.88
N GLN A 68 -23.24 -51.74 28.39
CA GLN A 68 -22.58 -51.73 27.07
C GLN A 68 -23.55 -51.29 25.97
N GLU A 69 -24.80 -51.78 26.01
CA GLU A 69 -25.84 -51.42 25.04
C GLU A 69 -26.15 -49.92 25.03
N HIS A 70 -26.29 -49.29 26.22
CA HIS A 70 -26.57 -47.86 26.31
C HIS A 70 -25.38 -47.00 25.85
N VAL A 71 -24.14 -47.41 26.14
CA VAL A 71 -22.95 -46.68 25.69
C VAL A 71 -22.72 -46.84 24.19
N ASP A 72 -22.95 -48.03 23.63
CA ASP A 72 -22.84 -48.25 22.19
C ASP A 72 -23.89 -47.45 21.41
N ALA A 73 -25.11 -47.30 21.96
CA ALA A 73 -26.15 -46.44 21.39
C ALA A 73 -25.74 -44.95 21.36
N GLU A 74 -25.15 -44.44 22.44
CA GLU A 74 -24.65 -43.07 22.51
C GLU A 74 -23.43 -42.86 21.58
N LEU A 75 -22.50 -43.82 21.49
CA LEU A 75 -21.37 -43.75 20.56
C LEU A 75 -21.81 -43.83 19.09
N ALA A 76 -22.91 -44.52 18.79
CA ALA A 76 -23.47 -44.56 17.45
C ALA A 76 -24.12 -43.21 17.05
N ALA A 77 -24.74 -42.50 18.00
CA ALA A 77 -25.28 -41.16 17.79
C ALA A 77 -24.17 -40.09 17.74
N HIS A 78 -23.18 -40.20 18.63
CA HIS A 78 -22.10 -39.24 18.83
C HIS A 78 -20.73 -39.94 18.83
N PRO A 79 -20.17 -40.28 17.66
CA PRO A 79 -18.90 -41.01 17.57
C PRO A 79 -17.73 -40.17 18.06
N VAL A 80 -16.99 -40.69 19.04
CA VAL A 80 -15.78 -40.06 19.59
C VAL A 80 -14.56 -40.46 18.77
N ARG A 81 -13.80 -39.49 18.26
CA ARG A 81 -12.63 -39.71 17.40
C ARG A 81 -11.34 -39.25 18.05
N SER A 82 -10.27 -40.00 17.85
CA SER A 82 -8.95 -39.79 18.44
C SER A 82 -7.82 -39.91 17.41
N SER A 83 -6.68 -39.29 17.68
CA SER A 83 -5.48 -39.38 16.82
C SER A 83 -4.72 -40.70 16.95
N GLN A 84 -5.01 -41.47 17.99
CA GLN A 84 -4.43 -42.78 18.27
C GLN A 84 -5.55 -43.77 18.63
N PRO A 85 -5.35 -45.07 18.42
CA PRO A 85 -6.36 -46.07 18.79
C PRO A 85 -6.47 -46.16 20.31
N LEU A 86 -7.50 -45.54 20.90
CA LEU A 86 -7.74 -45.53 22.35
C LEU A 86 -8.83 -46.53 22.74
N THR A 87 -8.61 -47.24 23.85
CA THR A 87 -9.61 -48.13 24.46
C THR A 87 -9.89 -47.70 25.89
N LEU A 88 -11.12 -47.27 26.15
CA LEU A 88 -11.58 -46.88 27.48
C LEU A 88 -12.34 -48.05 28.12
N ILE A 89 -11.93 -48.45 29.31
CA ILE A 89 -12.48 -49.59 30.04
C ILE A 89 -13.05 -49.10 31.36
N LEU A 90 -14.37 -49.21 31.54
CA LEU A 90 -15.01 -48.92 32.81
C LEU A 90 -15.10 -50.20 33.66
N VAL A 91 -14.61 -50.16 34.90
CA VAL A 91 -14.60 -51.29 35.85
C VAL A 91 -15.37 -50.96 37.13
N ASP A 92 -16.04 -51.96 37.71
CA ASP A 92 -16.85 -51.83 38.94
C ASP A 92 -16.06 -52.05 40.25
N ARG A 93 -14.73 -52.07 40.16
CA ARG A 93 -13.78 -52.28 41.27
C ARG A 93 -12.89 -51.05 41.50
N TRP A 94 -12.24 -51.00 42.66
CA TRP A 94 -11.14 -50.07 42.91
C TRP A 94 -9.90 -50.47 42.10
N LEU A 95 -9.10 -49.49 41.69
CA LEU A 95 -7.85 -49.66 40.97
C LEU A 95 -6.72 -50.05 41.93
N THR A 96 -5.73 -50.78 41.40
CA THR A 96 -4.51 -51.08 42.13
C THR A 96 -3.53 -49.90 42.11
N GLY A 97 -2.57 -49.91 43.04
CA GLY A 97 -1.48 -48.92 43.05
C GLY A 97 -0.63 -48.97 41.78
N ASP A 98 -0.41 -50.15 41.20
CA ASP A 98 0.37 -50.31 39.98
C ASP A 98 -0.41 -49.79 38.75
N GLU A 99 -1.73 -50.00 38.71
CA GLU A 99 -2.61 -49.44 37.67
C GLU A 99 -2.62 -47.89 37.73
N LYS A 100 -2.97 -47.32 38.89
CA LYS A 100 -3.19 -45.87 39.02
C LYS A 100 -1.89 -45.05 39.08
N LEU A 101 -0.94 -45.46 39.92
CA LEU A 101 0.25 -44.64 40.22
C LEU A 101 1.43 -44.94 39.30
N ARG A 102 1.56 -46.19 38.82
CA ARG A 102 2.68 -46.59 37.94
C ARG A 102 2.29 -46.68 36.48
N GLY A 103 0.99 -46.68 36.17
CA GLY A 103 0.48 -46.78 34.81
C GLY A 103 0.79 -48.14 34.16
N GLU A 104 0.89 -49.20 34.97
CA GLU A 104 1.15 -50.59 34.52
C GLU A 104 -0.12 -51.22 33.93
N ILE A 105 -0.62 -50.62 32.85
CA ILE A 105 -1.76 -51.12 32.07
C ILE A 105 -1.35 -51.27 30.59
N PRO A 106 -2.06 -52.11 29.81
CA PRO A 106 -1.71 -52.33 28.41
C PRO A 106 -1.71 -51.02 27.60
N ASP A 107 -0.85 -50.96 26.60
CA ASP A 107 -0.69 -49.78 25.75
C ASP A 107 -2.03 -49.30 25.17
N ASN A 108 -2.22 -47.98 25.20
CA ASN A 108 -3.40 -47.27 24.70
C ASN A 108 -4.72 -47.58 25.41
N GLN A 109 -4.66 -48.21 26.59
CA GLN A 109 -5.83 -48.40 27.45
C GLN A 109 -5.94 -47.31 28.50
N ILE A 110 -7.18 -47.01 28.86
CA ILE A 110 -7.57 -46.11 29.95
C ILE A 110 -8.57 -46.88 30.79
N ILE A 111 -8.28 -47.08 32.07
CA ILE A 111 -9.19 -47.78 32.99
C ILE A 111 -9.83 -46.74 33.90
N ILE A 112 -11.16 -46.67 33.88
CA ILE A 112 -11.96 -45.80 34.77
C ILE A 112 -12.62 -46.69 35.82
N SER A 113 -12.43 -46.37 37.09
CA SER A 113 -13.21 -46.98 38.17
C SER A 113 -14.52 -46.25 38.35
N SER A 114 -15.62 -47.00 38.47
CA SER A 114 -16.92 -46.41 38.85
C SER A 114 -17.05 -46.12 40.34
N LYS A 115 -16.05 -46.52 41.16
CA LYS A 115 -15.99 -46.13 42.57
C LYS A 115 -15.60 -44.66 42.65
N LEU A 116 -16.47 -43.85 43.26
CA LEU A 116 -16.29 -42.40 43.38
C LEU A 116 -15.34 -42.00 44.51
N ASP A 117 -15.20 -42.84 45.53
CA ASP A 117 -14.40 -42.57 46.71
C ASP A 117 -13.36 -43.68 46.90
N ASN A 118 -12.16 -43.31 47.36
CA ASN A 118 -11.14 -44.28 47.75
C ASN A 118 -11.65 -45.16 48.89
N LEU A 119 -11.18 -46.41 48.94
CA LEU A 119 -11.51 -47.30 50.04
C LEU A 119 -10.79 -46.80 51.31
N GLU A 120 -11.55 -46.30 52.29
CA GLU A 120 -11.01 -45.86 53.58
C GLU A 120 -10.61 -47.06 54.44
N THR A 121 -9.39 -47.57 54.25
CA THR A 121 -8.83 -48.68 55.04
C THR A 121 -7.71 -48.18 55.97
N LYS A 122 -7.65 -48.74 57.18
CA LYS A 122 -6.46 -48.61 58.05
C LYS A 122 -5.34 -49.57 57.63
N ASP A 123 -5.68 -50.56 56.81
CA ASP A 123 -4.77 -51.61 56.34
C ASP A 123 -4.23 -51.25 54.96
N THR A 124 -2.93 -51.02 54.86
CA THR A 124 -2.26 -50.63 53.62
C THR A 124 -2.07 -51.78 52.65
N ASP A 125 -2.34 -53.02 53.06
CA ASP A 125 -2.10 -54.24 52.27
C ASP A 125 -3.25 -54.56 51.30
N VAL A 126 -4.34 -53.79 51.32
CA VAL A 126 -5.40 -53.90 50.31
C VAL A 126 -4.91 -53.31 48.98
N GLU A 127 -4.61 -54.17 48.01
CA GLU A 127 -4.09 -53.78 46.69
C GLU A 127 -5.07 -52.88 45.91
N GLU A 128 -6.37 -53.24 45.89
CA GLU A 128 -7.43 -52.50 45.21
C GLU A 128 -8.11 -51.49 46.15
N ARG A 129 -7.62 -50.25 46.15
CA ARG A 129 -8.13 -49.19 47.05
C ARG A 129 -8.34 -47.82 46.41
N PHE A 130 -7.87 -47.62 45.19
CA PHE A 130 -7.89 -46.32 44.55
C PHE A 130 -9.12 -46.16 43.64
N SER A 131 -9.84 -45.04 43.79
CA SER A 131 -10.85 -44.56 42.84
C SER A 131 -10.17 -43.81 41.68
N GLY A 132 -10.93 -43.45 40.64
CA GLY A 132 -10.47 -42.56 39.57
C GLY A 132 -10.04 -43.27 38.29
N VAL A 133 -9.05 -42.70 37.61
CA VAL A 133 -8.58 -43.16 36.30
C VAL A 133 -7.15 -43.69 36.38
N ALA A 134 -6.87 -44.75 35.62
CA ALA A 134 -5.53 -45.25 35.33
C ALA A 134 -5.24 -45.06 33.84
N LEU A 135 -4.08 -44.47 33.55
CA LEU A 135 -3.61 -44.17 32.20
C LEU A 135 -2.34 -44.97 31.89
N ALA A 136 -2.24 -45.53 30.69
CA ALA A 136 -1.04 -46.22 30.25
C ALA A 136 0.15 -45.24 30.21
N ARG A 137 1.31 -45.64 30.72
CA ARG A 137 2.46 -44.74 30.87
C ARG A 137 2.94 -44.15 29.53
N ASN A 138 2.75 -44.88 28.44
CA ASN A 138 3.12 -44.46 27.08
C ASN A 138 2.26 -43.30 26.54
N LEU A 139 1.10 -43.02 27.14
CA LEU A 139 0.16 -41.96 26.75
C LEU A 139 0.51 -40.59 27.35
N ALA A 140 1.31 -40.54 28.42
CA ALA A 140 1.80 -39.29 29.02
C ALA A 140 3.28 -39.02 28.66
N GLY A 141 3.65 -37.73 28.56
CA GLY A 141 5.04 -37.31 28.28
C GLY A 141 5.92 -37.16 29.52
N SER A 142 5.33 -37.01 30.69
CA SER A 142 5.98 -36.89 32.01
C SER A 142 5.07 -37.45 33.11
N ASP A 143 5.60 -37.71 34.30
CA ASP A 143 4.81 -38.19 35.45
C ASP A 143 3.81 -37.12 35.96
N ASP A 144 4.17 -35.83 35.88
CA ASP A 144 3.25 -34.72 36.19
C ASP A 144 2.08 -34.68 35.20
N ALA A 145 2.38 -34.77 33.89
CA ALA A 145 1.35 -34.84 32.86
C ALA A 145 0.49 -36.08 33.03
N HIS A 146 1.05 -37.24 33.40
CA HIS A 146 0.27 -38.44 33.66
C HIS A 146 -0.81 -38.21 34.73
N THR A 147 -0.44 -37.53 35.81
CA THR A 147 -1.37 -37.20 36.90
C THR A 147 -2.44 -36.22 36.46
N ASP A 148 -2.06 -35.15 35.75
CA ASP A 148 -3.00 -34.11 35.26
C ASP A 148 -4.00 -34.68 34.25
N LEU A 149 -3.52 -35.43 33.25
CA LEU A 149 -4.36 -36.06 32.22
C LEU A 149 -5.34 -37.06 32.85
N SER A 150 -4.86 -37.86 33.82
CA SER A 150 -5.70 -38.79 34.56
C SER A 150 -6.78 -38.07 35.36
N TYR A 151 -6.42 -36.97 36.02
CA TYR A 151 -7.36 -36.15 36.78
C TYR A 151 -8.42 -35.49 35.89
N ASP A 152 -8.05 -34.99 34.71
CA ASP A 152 -8.99 -34.36 33.78
C ASP A 152 -10.03 -35.35 33.25
N ILE A 153 -9.60 -36.58 32.90
CA ILE A 153 -10.51 -37.66 32.45
C ILE A 153 -11.42 -38.11 33.59
N GLU A 154 -10.88 -38.27 34.80
CA GLU A 154 -11.65 -38.60 36.01
C GLU A 154 -12.71 -37.53 36.29
N LYS A 155 -12.31 -36.27 36.20
CA LYS A 155 -13.18 -35.11 36.43
C LYS A 155 -14.29 -35.03 35.38
N ALA A 156 -14.00 -35.32 34.11
CA ALA A 156 -15.01 -35.36 33.06
C ALA A 156 -16.06 -36.46 33.30
N PHE A 157 -15.63 -37.64 33.75
CA PHE A 157 -16.56 -38.71 34.13
C PHE A 157 -17.42 -38.29 35.34
N THR A 158 -16.77 -37.98 36.46
CA THR A 158 -17.44 -37.69 37.74
C THR A 158 -18.37 -36.48 37.70
N LYS A 159 -17.99 -35.40 37.00
CA LYS A 159 -18.85 -34.22 36.79
C LYS A 159 -20.13 -34.54 36.03
N ASN A 160 -20.05 -35.37 34.99
CA ASN A 160 -21.25 -35.72 34.23
C ASN A 160 -22.12 -36.69 35.02
N VAL A 161 -21.53 -37.64 35.75
CA VAL A 161 -22.29 -38.51 36.67
C VAL A 161 -22.99 -37.67 37.76
N SER A 162 -22.38 -36.59 38.24
CA SER A 162 -22.97 -35.74 39.28
C SER A 162 -24.25 -35.02 38.88
N VAL A 163 -24.45 -34.80 37.57
CA VAL A 163 -25.69 -34.21 37.03
C VAL A 163 -26.62 -35.28 36.46
N GLY A 164 -26.44 -36.53 36.87
CA GLY A 164 -27.33 -37.64 36.54
C GLY A 164 -27.07 -38.31 35.20
N HIS A 165 -25.93 -38.09 34.53
CA HIS A 165 -25.56 -38.87 33.34
C HIS A 165 -25.05 -40.27 33.71
N GLY A 166 -25.47 -41.27 32.96
CA GLY A 166 -24.96 -42.64 32.99
C GLY A 166 -24.03 -42.90 31.80
N SER A 167 -24.58 -43.41 30.70
CA SER A 167 -23.81 -43.75 29.49
C SER A 167 -23.13 -42.51 28.87
N LYS A 168 -23.82 -41.37 28.89
CA LYS A 168 -23.29 -40.07 28.43
C LYS A 168 -22.03 -39.62 29.19
N ALA A 169 -21.90 -39.96 30.48
CA ALA A 169 -20.72 -39.62 31.26
C ALA A 169 -19.46 -40.39 30.79
N VAL A 170 -19.64 -41.64 30.37
CA VAL A 170 -18.57 -42.46 29.81
C VAL A 170 -18.12 -41.92 28.46
N VAL A 171 -19.07 -41.52 27.60
CA VAL A 171 -18.79 -40.88 26.31
C VAL A 171 -18.08 -39.54 26.49
N ALA A 172 -18.48 -38.73 27.48
CA ALA A 172 -17.81 -37.48 27.82
C ALA A 172 -16.36 -37.68 28.29
N ALA A 173 -16.12 -38.72 29.08
CA ALA A 173 -14.77 -39.11 29.50
C ALA A 173 -13.95 -39.61 28.31
N ALA A 174 -14.55 -40.37 27.39
CA ALA A 174 -13.91 -40.80 26.15
C ALA A 174 -13.54 -39.61 25.25
N HIS A 175 -14.45 -38.64 25.10
CA HIS A 175 -14.19 -37.40 24.35
C HIS A 175 -13.06 -36.59 25.00
N THR A 176 -13.10 -36.43 26.32
CA THR A 176 -12.04 -35.71 27.05
C THR A 176 -10.70 -36.43 26.88
N ALA A 177 -10.67 -37.76 26.99
CA ALA A 177 -9.48 -38.54 26.70
C ALA A 177 -8.97 -38.35 25.26
N SER A 178 -9.86 -38.31 24.26
CA SER A 178 -9.43 -38.10 22.87
C SER A 178 -8.80 -36.74 22.60
N VAL A 179 -9.28 -35.70 23.30
CA VAL A 179 -8.77 -34.32 23.18
C VAL A 179 -7.46 -34.17 23.95
N VAL A 180 -7.47 -34.59 25.21
CA VAL A 180 -6.37 -34.38 26.15
C VAL A 180 -5.15 -35.27 25.82
N LEU A 181 -5.38 -36.43 25.21
CA LEU A 181 -4.33 -37.32 24.71
C LEU A 181 -4.03 -37.10 23.22
N ASP A 182 -4.57 -36.03 22.61
CA ASP A 182 -4.32 -35.77 21.21
C ASP A 182 -2.84 -35.44 20.97
N ARG A 183 -2.12 -36.41 20.42
CA ARG A 183 -0.74 -36.25 19.96
C ARG A 183 -0.67 -35.92 18.49
N SER A 184 -1.78 -35.57 17.85
CA SER A 184 -1.79 -35.18 16.44
C SER A 184 -0.85 -33.99 16.29
N ALA A 185 0.35 -34.31 15.82
CA ALA A 185 1.35 -33.35 15.42
C ALA A 185 0.90 -32.72 14.10
N THR A 186 -0.30 -32.13 14.03
CA THR A 186 -0.60 -31.11 13.03
C THR A 186 0.12 -29.84 13.43
N SER A 187 1.45 -29.92 13.34
CA SER A 187 2.38 -28.85 13.03
C SER A 187 1.97 -27.46 13.55
N SER A 188 2.37 -27.15 14.79
CA SER A 188 2.35 -25.83 15.43
C SER A 188 2.00 -24.71 14.43
N VAL A 189 0.76 -24.26 14.47
CA VAL A 189 0.26 -23.16 13.62
C VAL A 189 1.15 -21.92 13.79
N ILE A 190 1.64 -21.71 15.02
CA ILE A 190 2.67 -20.73 15.37
C ILE A 190 3.96 -20.94 14.55
N PHE A 191 4.50 -22.16 14.48
CA PHE A 191 5.71 -22.44 13.72
C PHE A 191 5.52 -22.05 12.26
N TRP A 192 4.44 -22.47 11.60
CA TRP A 192 4.21 -22.11 10.20
C TRP A 192 4.03 -20.61 9.99
N PHE A 193 3.23 -19.94 10.81
CA PHE A 193 3.09 -18.48 10.73
C PHE A 193 4.40 -17.74 11.03
N SER A 194 5.23 -18.25 11.94
CA SER A 194 6.55 -17.68 12.23
C SER A 194 7.49 -17.78 11.03
N VAL A 195 7.48 -18.92 10.33
CA VAL A 195 8.32 -19.17 9.15
C VAL A 195 7.85 -18.34 7.96
N VAL A 196 6.52 -18.18 7.78
CA VAL A 196 5.93 -17.26 6.79
C VAL A 196 6.27 -15.79 7.13
N GLY A 197 6.15 -15.38 8.39
CA GLY A 197 6.50 -14.03 8.84
C GLY A 197 7.97 -13.70 8.63
N LEU A 198 8.87 -14.63 8.97
CA LEU A 198 10.32 -14.47 8.80
C LEU A 198 10.72 -14.41 7.32
N SER A 199 10.16 -15.27 6.48
CA SER A 199 10.41 -15.25 5.03
C SER A 199 9.88 -13.98 4.37
N ALA A 200 8.70 -13.48 4.79
CA ALA A 200 8.16 -12.21 4.35
C ALA A 200 9.06 -11.02 4.77
N MET A 201 9.58 -11.04 6.00
CA MET A 201 10.51 -10.03 6.50
C MET A 201 11.81 -10.00 5.67
N LEU A 202 12.41 -11.16 5.43
CA LEU A 202 13.63 -11.27 4.62
C LEU A 202 13.38 -10.79 3.19
N THR A 203 12.24 -11.15 2.58
CA THR A 203 11.85 -10.67 1.25
C THR A 203 11.84 -9.13 1.19
N ALA A 204 11.22 -8.48 2.18
CA ALA A 204 11.16 -7.03 2.27
C ALA A 204 12.56 -6.41 2.45
N ALA A 205 13.40 -7.01 3.29
CA ALA A 205 14.76 -6.55 3.54
C ALA A 205 15.63 -6.58 2.27
N PHE A 206 15.48 -7.59 1.41
CA PHE A 206 16.22 -7.71 0.15
C PHE A 206 15.66 -6.85 -1.00
N LEU A 207 14.35 -6.59 -1.02
CA LEU A 207 13.72 -5.71 -2.00
C LEU A 207 14.10 -4.23 -1.82
N VAL A 208 14.27 -3.76 -0.58
CA VAL A 208 14.66 -2.36 -0.30
C VAL A 208 15.94 -1.92 -1.03
N PRO A 209 17.10 -2.63 -0.91
CA PRO A 209 18.31 -2.26 -1.64
C PRO A 209 18.15 -2.40 -3.16
N ALA A 210 17.40 -3.40 -3.65
CA ALA A 210 17.13 -3.57 -5.07
C ALA A 210 16.34 -2.38 -5.65
N LEU A 211 15.28 -1.95 -4.96
CA LEU A 211 14.48 -0.77 -5.32
C LEU A 211 15.29 0.52 -5.24
N ARG A 212 16.14 0.68 -4.21
CA ARG A 212 17.02 1.84 -4.07
C ARG A 212 18.02 1.92 -5.21
N PHE A 213 18.73 0.82 -5.50
CA PHE A 213 19.69 0.71 -6.60
C PHE A 213 19.03 1.11 -7.92
N ARG A 214 17.89 0.50 -8.21
CA ARG A 214 17.11 0.76 -9.42
C ARG A 214 16.68 2.23 -9.52
N SER A 215 16.11 2.80 -8.45
CA SER A 215 15.65 4.19 -8.45
C SER A 215 16.79 5.18 -8.73
N ARG A 216 18.00 4.90 -8.21
CA ARG A 216 19.20 5.71 -8.45
C ARG A 216 19.69 5.56 -9.89
N TRP A 217 19.71 4.33 -10.40
CA TRP A 217 20.08 4.06 -11.78
C TRP A 217 19.12 4.74 -12.77
N GLU A 218 17.81 4.59 -12.59
CA GLU A 218 16.77 5.24 -13.43
C GLU A 218 16.87 6.77 -13.38
N SER A 219 17.24 7.35 -12.23
CA SER A 219 17.51 8.79 -12.12
C SER A 219 18.69 9.22 -13.01
N ARG A 220 19.81 8.51 -12.95
CA ARG A 220 21.01 8.80 -13.77
C ARG A 220 20.76 8.55 -15.25
N HIS A 221 20.07 7.48 -15.61
CA HIS A 221 19.70 7.18 -16.98
C HIS A 221 18.79 8.26 -17.59
N ARG A 222 17.79 8.74 -16.86
CA ARG A 222 16.95 9.87 -17.32
C ARG A 222 17.75 11.13 -17.58
N ARG A 223 18.67 11.45 -16.67
CA ARG A 223 19.57 12.60 -16.78
C ARG A 223 20.47 12.49 -18.02
N LEU A 224 21.05 11.31 -18.26
CA LEU A 224 21.82 11.01 -19.45
C LEU A 224 20.98 11.18 -20.73
N ALA A 225 19.80 10.55 -20.78
CA ALA A 225 18.91 10.61 -21.94
C ALA A 225 18.52 12.05 -22.29
N VAL A 226 18.23 12.89 -21.29
CA VAL A 226 17.96 14.33 -21.51
C VAL A 226 19.17 15.06 -22.09
N ALA A 227 20.39 14.77 -21.61
CA ALA A 227 21.60 15.37 -22.14
C ALA A 227 21.91 14.90 -23.57
N GLN A 228 21.73 13.61 -23.86
CA GLN A 228 21.88 13.03 -25.21
C GLN A 228 20.91 13.66 -26.21
N ARG A 229 19.65 13.93 -25.82
CA ARG A 229 18.71 14.67 -26.68
C ARG A 229 19.20 16.06 -27.04
N LYS A 230 19.72 16.80 -26.04
CA LYS A 230 20.26 18.15 -26.26
C LYS A 230 21.46 18.12 -27.20
N LEU A 231 22.35 17.14 -27.02
CA LEU A 231 23.48 16.94 -27.93
C LEU A 231 23.01 16.59 -29.34
N ALA A 232 22.10 15.63 -29.50
CA ALA A 232 21.58 15.23 -30.81
C ALA A 232 20.91 16.39 -31.56
N ARG A 233 20.15 17.24 -30.84
CA ARG A 233 19.59 18.47 -31.42
C ARG A 233 20.68 19.40 -31.95
N VAL A 234 21.70 19.68 -31.13
CA VAL A 234 22.83 20.53 -31.52
C VAL A 234 23.62 19.93 -32.70
N VAL A 235 23.84 18.62 -32.73
CA VAL A 235 24.54 17.94 -33.83
C VAL A 235 23.75 18.05 -35.12
N LEU A 236 22.43 17.87 -35.07
CA LEU A 236 21.58 18.14 -36.22
C LEU A 236 21.66 19.63 -36.61
N ASP A 237 21.76 20.56 -35.64
CA ASP A 237 21.80 22.02 -35.89
C ASP A 237 23.12 22.46 -36.51
N LEU A 238 24.20 21.68 -36.39
CA LEU A 238 25.53 22.04 -36.90
C LEU A 238 25.53 22.32 -38.41
N GLU A 239 24.86 21.49 -39.21
CA GLU A 239 24.81 21.68 -40.67
C GLU A 239 24.06 22.97 -41.06
N ALA A 240 22.96 23.27 -40.36
CA ALA A 240 22.21 24.52 -40.56
C ALA A 240 23.03 25.73 -40.11
N LEU A 241 23.71 25.62 -38.98
CA LEU A 241 24.60 26.66 -38.46
C LEU A 241 25.79 26.91 -39.39
N GLU A 242 26.35 25.85 -39.98
CA GLU A 242 27.42 25.95 -40.99
C GLU A 242 26.94 26.70 -42.24
N ALA A 243 25.74 26.40 -42.73
CA ALA A 243 25.13 27.12 -43.84
C ALA A 243 24.91 28.60 -43.51
N THR A 244 24.39 28.93 -42.31
CA THR A 244 24.22 30.35 -41.89
C THR A 244 25.56 31.08 -41.71
N TYR A 245 26.58 30.38 -41.22
CA TYR A 245 27.94 30.92 -41.08
C TYR A 245 28.57 31.20 -42.45
N ALA A 246 28.39 30.30 -43.41
CA ALA A 246 28.88 30.45 -44.78
C ALA A 246 28.16 31.56 -45.56
N ALA A 247 26.84 31.69 -45.36
CA ALA A 247 26.01 32.71 -46.00
C ALA A 247 26.32 34.16 -45.54
N THR A 248 26.94 34.33 -44.37
CA THR A 248 27.33 35.66 -43.86
C THR A 248 28.67 36.09 -44.49
N GLU A 249 28.73 37.25 -45.16
CA GLU A 249 29.97 37.79 -45.76
C GLU A 249 31.11 37.95 -44.73
N ALA A 250 32.35 37.60 -45.09
CA ALA A 250 33.49 37.59 -44.17
C ALA A 250 33.81 38.96 -43.53
N SER A 251 33.51 40.06 -44.22
CA SER A 251 33.68 41.44 -43.73
C SER A 251 32.65 41.85 -42.66
N ARG A 252 31.55 41.11 -42.51
CA ARG A 252 30.44 41.41 -41.60
C ARG A 252 30.37 40.50 -40.38
N ARG A 253 31.34 39.58 -40.20
CA ARG A 253 31.36 38.64 -39.07
C ARG A 253 32.09 39.26 -37.86
N PRO A 254 31.41 39.49 -36.72
CA PRO A 254 32.08 39.92 -35.50
C PRO A 254 33.03 38.83 -34.95
N GLU A 255 34.05 39.23 -34.19
CA GLU A 255 34.99 38.28 -33.55
C GLU A 255 34.26 37.30 -32.61
N GLY A 256 33.23 37.77 -31.89
CA GLY A 256 32.41 36.96 -30.99
C GLY A 256 31.62 35.86 -31.72
N PHE A 257 31.18 36.12 -32.96
CA PHE A 257 30.46 35.13 -33.79
C PHE A 257 31.39 33.99 -34.23
N THR A 258 32.59 34.33 -34.70
CA THR A 258 33.60 33.34 -35.12
C THR A 258 34.15 32.53 -33.93
N SER A 259 34.35 33.18 -32.78
CA SER A 259 34.77 32.51 -31.55
C SER A 259 33.72 31.51 -31.05
N ALA A 260 32.44 31.90 -31.04
CA ALA A 260 31.34 31.01 -30.65
C ALA A 260 31.19 29.81 -31.62
N TRP A 261 31.35 30.02 -32.93
CA TRP A 261 31.31 28.95 -33.93
C TRP A 261 32.42 27.90 -33.71
N THR A 262 33.67 28.35 -33.56
CA THR A 262 34.80 27.43 -33.30
C THR A 262 34.67 26.72 -31.95
N GLN A 263 34.12 27.40 -30.93
CA GLN A 263 33.85 26.80 -29.63
C GLN A 263 32.74 25.73 -29.71
N LEU A 264 31.69 25.97 -30.48
CA LEU A 264 30.60 25.02 -30.70
C LEU A 264 31.10 23.75 -31.41
N GLN A 265 31.93 23.87 -32.45
CA GLN A 265 32.54 22.72 -33.14
C GLN A 265 33.43 21.89 -32.20
N LYS A 266 34.31 22.55 -31.43
CA LYS A 266 35.20 21.84 -30.48
C LYS A 266 34.44 21.15 -29.36
N LEU A 267 33.43 21.81 -28.79
CA LEU A 267 32.65 21.26 -27.69
C LEU A 267 31.71 20.14 -28.14
N SER A 268 31.13 20.22 -29.34
CA SER A 268 30.24 19.17 -29.86
C SER A 268 31.03 17.88 -30.16
N LEU A 269 32.22 17.99 -30.76
CA LEU A 269 33.11 16.85 -30.98
C LEU A 269 33.56 16.21 -29.65
N ASN A 270 33.92 17.02 -28.65
CA ASN A 270 34.32 16.53 -27.33
C ASN A 270 33.13 15.87 -26.59
N ALA A 271 31.94 16.46 -26.67
CA ALA A 271 30.74 15.87 -26.09
C ALA A 271 30.39 14.52 -26.73
N ALA A 272 30.45 14.40 -28.06
CA ALA A 272 30.23 13.14 -28.76
C ALA A 272 31.25 12.05 -28.35
N ARG A 273 32.54 12.40 -28.21
CA ARG A 273 33.58 11.46 -27.75
C ARG A 273 33.38 10.97 -26.32
N ASN A 274 32.80 11.79 -25.45
CA ASN A 274 32.57 11.47 -24.04
C ASN A 274 31.23 10.76 -23.79
N GLU A 275 30.36 10.66 -24.79
CA GLU A 275 29.04 10.03 -24.66
C GLU A 275 29.16 8.51 -24.50
N ASP A 276 29.81 7.83 -25.45
CA ASP A 276 29.98 6.37 -25.47
C ASP A 276 30.58 5.77 -24.18
N PRO A 277 31.72 6.28 -23.64
CA PRO A 277 32.27 5.75 -22.40
C PRO A 277 31.36 6.00 -21.20
N LEU A 278 30.56 7.07 -21.22
CA LEU A 278 29.58 7.38 -20.16
C LEU A 278 28.36 6.44 -20.25
N VAL A 279 27.90 6.11 -21.45
CA VAL A 279 26.86 5.09 -21.68
C VAL A 279 27.37 3.74 -21.17
N GLY A 280 28.56 3.31 -21.59
CA GLY A 280 29.18 2.06 -21.14
C GLY A 280 29.27 1.96 -19.61
N ALA A 281 29.78 3.00 -18.94
CA ALA A 281 29.92 3.05 -17.49
C ALA A 281 28.56 3.04 -16.74
N LEU A 282 27.49 3.59 -17.34
CA LEU A 282 26.16 3.61 -16.74
C LEU A 282 25.45 2.25 -16.83
N PHE A 283 25.74 1.46 -17.85
CA PHE A 283 25.16 0.12 -18.04
C PHE A 283 26.00 -1.00 -17.40
N ASP A 284 27.24 -0.70 -16.99
CA ASP A 284 28.07 -1.62 -16.22
C ASP A 284 27.60 -1.72 -14.75
N ARG A 285 27.54 -2.94 -14.22
CA ARG A 285 26.97 -3.24 -12.90
C ARG A 285 27.78 -2.60 -11.76
N GLU A 286 29.10 -2.56 -11.89
CA GLU A 286 29.99 -2.06 -10.83
C GLU A 286 30.11 -0.53 -10.86
N GLN A 287 30.16 0.06 -12.06
CA GLN A 287 30.45 1.48 -12.24
C GLN A 287 29.20 2.38 -12.27
N CYS A 288 28.01 1.84 -12.52
CA CYS A 288 26.80 2.63 -12.77
C CYS A 288 26.42 3.63 -11.66
N LEU A 289 26.64 3.25 -10.40
CA LEU A 289 26.37 4.08 -9.22
C LEU A 289 27.64 4.69 -8.60
N GLY A 290 28.80 4.51 -9.24
CA GLY A 290 30.08 5.10 -8.81
C GLY A 290 30.02 6.63 -8.74
N LYS A 291 30.86 7.23 -7.87
CA LYS A 291 30.97 8.69 -7.75
C LYS A 291 31.49 9.32 -9.05
N GLU A 292 32.53 8.72 -9.62
CA GLU A 292 33.15 9.15 -10.88
C GLU A 292 32.15 9.20 -12.04
N THR A 293 31.33 8.16 -12.22
CA THR A 293 30.26 8.14 -13.24
C THR A 293 29.24 9.26 -13.02
N GLY A 294 28.95 9.60 -11.77
CA GLY A 294 28.07 10.71 -11.41
C GLY A 294 28.67 12.08 -11.77
N GLU A 295 29.98 12.27 -11.55
CA GLU A 295 30.71 13.48 -11.91
C GLU A 295 30.82 13.65 -13.43
N LYS A 296 31.15 12.57 -14.16
CA LYS A 296 31.16 12.56 -15.63
C LYS A 296 29.79 12.90 -16.22
N LEU A 297 28.71 12.36 -15.65
CA LEU A 297 27.34 12.70 -16.05
C LEU A 297 27.01 14.18 -15.81
N ALA A 298 27.40 14.73 -14.66
CA ALA A 298 27.17 16.14 -14.35
C ALA A 298 27.96 17.07 -15.31
N ALA A 299 29.21 16.72 -15.63
CA ALA A 299 30.03 17.44 -16.60
C ALA A 299 29.44 17.38 -18.02
N PHE A 300 28.94 16.21 -18.44
CA PHE A 300 28.26 16.03 -19.71
C PHE A 300 26.97 16.86 -19.80
N GLU A 301 26.16 16.89 -18.73
CA GLU A 301 24.97 17.75 -18.67
C GLU A 301 25.32 19.24 -18.76
N ALA A 302 26.37 19.69 -18.07
CA ALA A 302 26.81 21.08 -18.15
C ALA A 302 27.29 21.44 -19.56
N THR A 303 28.03 20.53 -20.20
CA THR A 303 28.55 20.70 -21.56
C THR A 303 27.42 20.77 -22.60
N THR A 304 26.44 19.86 -22.52
CA THR A 304 25.28 19.84 -23.45
C THR A 304 24.36 21.04 -23.29
N ARG A 305 24.18 21.55 -22.05
CA ARG A 305 23.46 22.82 -21.81
C ARG A 305 24.18 24.00 -22.46
N LYS A 306 25.50 24.11 -22.24
CA LYS A 306 26.32 25.17 -22.85
C LYS A 306 26.28 25.11 -24.38
N LEU A 307 26.36 23.91 -24.95
CA LEU A 307 26.23 23.68 -26.40
C LEU A 307 24.89 24.14 -26.95
N THR A 308 23.78 23.85 -26.26
CA THR A 308 22.45 24.29 -26.70
C THR A 308 22.35 25.82 -26.72
N GLY A 309 22.84 26.49 -25.67
CA GLY A 309 22.87 27.96 -25.63
C GLY A 309 23.77 28.59 -26.71
N LEU A 310 24.92 27.97 -27.01
CA LEU A 310 25.80 28.37 -28.12
C LEU A 310 25.11 28.20 -29.49
N ALA A 311 24.43 27.07 -29.71
CA ALA A 311 23.70 26.83 -30.95
C ALA A 311 22.56 27.84 -31.16
N ASP A 312 21.72 28.05 -30.14
CA ASP A 312 20.59 28.99 -30.21
C ASP A 312 21.08 30.44 -30.41
N SER A 313 22.19 30.84 -29.77
CA SER A 313 22.77 32.19 -29.96
C SER A 313 23.38 32.39 -31.35
N LEU A 314 24.09 31.40 -31.89
CA LEU A 314 24.63 31.45 -33.24
C LEU A 314 23.54 31.43 -34.32
N MET A 315 22.50 30.62 -34.16
CA MET A 315 21.38 30.58 -35.10
C MET A 315 20.66 31.93 -35.13
N GLY A 316 20.48 32.54 -33.95
CA GLY A 316 19.92 33.88 -33.85
C GLY A 316 20.79 34.96 -34.48
N ALA A 317 22.09 35.01 -34.14
CA ALA A 317 23.02 35.98 -34.71
C ALA A 317 23.22 35.81 -36.22
N GLY A 318 23.26 34.56 -36.71
CA GLY A 318 23.35 34.24 -38.14
C GLY A 318 22.14 34.76 -38.92
N SER A 319 20.93 34.66 -38.36
CA SER A 319 19.73 35.22 -39.01
C SER A 319 19.77 36.75 -39.16
N VAL A 320 20.35 37.46 -38.19
CA VAL A 320 20.53 38.92 -38.22
C VAL A 320 21.60 39.33 -39.23
N HIS A 321 22.77 38.68 -39.19
CA HIS A 321 23.89 39.04 -40.08
C HIS A 321 23.68 38.59 -41.54
N ALA A 322 22.94 37.51 -41.78
CA ALA A 322 22.61 36.99 -43.11
C ALA A 322 21.28 37.52 -43.68
N ARG A 323 20.59 38.43 -42.98
CA ARG A 323 19.31 39.07 -43.41
C ARG A 323 18.19 38.07 -43.74
N LEU A 324 18.07 37.03 -42.93
CA LEU A 324 17.03 36.01 -43.11
C LEU A 324 15.71 36.46 -42.46
N ALA A 325 14.57 36.07 -43.03
CA ALA A 325 13.25 36.38 -42.45
C ALA A 325 13.13 35.84 -41.01
N GLY A 326 12.71 36.68 -40.05
CA GLY A 326 12.49 36.30 -38.64
C GLY A 326 13.43 36.95 -37.60
N THR A 327 14.20 37.98 -37.97
CA THR A 327 15.13 38.73 -37.11
C THR A 327 14.50 39.27 -35.81
N GLY A 328 13.22 39.66 -35.85
CA GLY A 328 12.48 40.18 -34.68
C GLY A 328 12.55 39.27 -33.45
N SER A 329 12.49 37.94 -33.64
CA SER A 329 12.50 36.97 -32.53
C SER A 329 13.81 36.92 -31.71
N THR A 330 14.93 37.36 -32.30
CA THR A 330 16.24 37.37 -31.63
C THR A 330 16.47 38.65 -30.85
N PHE A 331 16.05 39.79 -31.40
CA PHE A 331 16.02 41.05 -30.68
C PHE A 331 14.93 41.06 -29.61
N ASP A 332 13.83 40.32 -29.78
CA ASP A 332 12.84 40.06 -28.72
C ASP A 332 13.44 39.35 -27.51
N LYS A 333 14.36 38.39 -27.73
CA LYS A 333 15.08 37.71 -26.63
C LYS A 333 16.06 38.64 -25.92
N LEU A 334 16.60 39.65 -26.61
CA LEU A 334 17.44 40.68 -26.01
C LEU A 334 16.61 41.77 -25.32
N SER A 335 15.48 42.15 -25.90
CA SER A 335 14.60 43.23 -25.44
C SER A 335 13.72 42.79 -24.29
N SER A 336 13.26 41.54 -24.25
CA SER A 336 12.40 40.98 -23.20
C SER A 336 12.89 41.27 -21.77
N PRO A 337 14.15 40.96 -21.38
CA PRO A 337 14.59 41.24 -20.02
C PRO A 337 14.72 42.75 -19.72
N ILE A 338 15.00 43.57 -20.74
CA ILE A 338 15.02 45.04 -20.62
C ILE A 338 13.60 45.58 -20.46
N ASN A 339 12.65 45.08 -21.26
CA ASN A 339 11.25 45.45 -21.26
C ASN A 339 10.56 45.04 -19.96
N ASP A 340 10.81 43.82 -19.47
CA ASP A 340 10.29 43.34 -18.19
C ASP A 340 10.81 44.20 -17.03
N ALA A 341 12.10 44.54 -17.03
CA ALA A 341 12.69 45.40 -16.03
C ALA A 341 12.14 46.85 -16.11
N ALA A 342 12.02 47.42 -17.31
CA ALA A 342 11.48 48.76 -17.51
C ALA A 342 9.99 48.85 -17.14
N THR A 343 9.19 47.87 -17.54
CA THR A 343 7.75 47.78 -17.24
C THR A 343 7.52 47.58 -15.74
N ALA A 344 8.31 46.71 -15.08
CA ALA A 344 8.25 46.55 -13.63
C ALA A 344 8.59 47.86 -12.90
N LEU A 345 9.55 48.64 -13.41
CA LEU A 345 9.91 49.93 -12.85
C LEU A 345 8.79 50.96 -13.05
N LEU A 346 8.21 51.03 -14.25
CA LEU A 346 7.10 51.92 -14.58
C LEU A 346 5.88 51.65 -13.69
N ILE A 347 5.43 50.39 -13.58
CA ILE A 347 4.29 50.01 -12.74
C ILE A 347 4.51 50.45 -11.28
N ARG A 348 5.73 50.27 -10.76
CA ARG A 348 6.09 50.65 -9.38
C ARG A 348 6.07 52.16 -9.16
N LEU A 349 6.62 52.93 -10.09
CA LEU A 349 6.72 54.38 -9.97
C LEU A 349 5.38 55.08 -10.24
N GLU A 350 4.51 54.49 -11.07
CA GLU A 350 3.15 54.99 -11.32
C GLU A 350 2.20 54.74 -10.14
N GLY A 351 2.40 53.63 -9.42
CA GLY A 351 1.65 53.31 -8.20
C GLY A 351 2.18 53.97 -6.92
N ALA A 352 3.22 54.81 -6.99
CA ALA A 352 3.86 55.40 -5.81
C ALA A 352 3.04 56.58 -5.22
N PRO A 353 2.87 56.67 -3.89
CA PRO A 353 2.14 57.76 -3.26
C PRO A 353 2.94 59.08 -3.27
N GLY A 354 2.37 60.11 -3.90
CA GLY A 354 3.03 61.40 -4.13
C GLY A 354 3.96 61.41 -5.35
N LYS A 355 4.18 62.57 -5.98
CA LYS A 355 5.04 62.71 -7.18
C LYS A 355 6.53 62.49 -6.83
N MET A 356 6.94 61.25 -6.55
CA MET A 356 8.33 60.89 -6.22
C MET A 356 9.29 61.07 -7.42
N VAL A 357 8.74 60.99 -8.63
CA VAL A 357 9.43 61.19 -9.91
C VAL A 357 8.57 62.11 -10.77
N ALA A 358 9.18 62.99 -11.57
CA ALA A 358 8.46 63.87 -12.47
C ALA A 358 7.77 63.07 -13.60
N GLY A 359 6.53 63.40 -13.94
CA GLY A 359 5.80 62.72 -15.01
C GLY A 359 6.50 62.78 -16.38
N ALA A 360 7.29 63.83 -16.62
CA ALA A 360 8.13 63.96 -17.81
C ALA A 360 9.24 62.90 -17.89
N ASP A 361 9.84 62.50 -16.76
CA ASP A 361 10.89 61.47 -16.73
C ASP A 361 10.32 60.05 -16.92
N LEU A 362 9.07 59.81 -16.48
CA LEU A 362 8.35 58.56 -16.75
C LEU A 362 7.92 58.47 -18.23
N ALA A 363 7.49 59.59 -18.83
CA ALA A 363 7.21 59.67 -20.26
C ALA A 363 8.47 59.42 -21.09
N ALA A 364 9.60 60.02 -20.71
CA ALA A 364 10.89 59.80 -21.35
C ALA A 364 11.34 58.32 -21.26
N LEU A 365 11.09 57.63 -20.14
CA LEU A 365 11.38 56.20 -20.02
C LEU A 365 10.51 55.35 -20.96
N ARG A 366 9.22 55.66 -21.10
CA ARG A 366 8.33 54.96 -22.04
C ARG A 366 8.73 55.20 -23.49
N GLU A 367 9.09 56.44 -23.82
CA GLU A 367 9.54 56.81 -25.17
C GLU A 367 10.85 56.10 -25.54
N ALA A 368 11.84 56.11 -24.64
CA ALA A 368 13.11 55.40 -24.88
C ALA A 368 12.98 53.87 -24.89
N LEU A 369 11.97 53.32 -24.21
CA LEU A 369 11.62 51.90 -24.34
C LEU A 369 10.97 51.62 -25.70
N GLY A 370 10.10 52.52 -26.17
CA GLY A 370 9.51 52.49 -27.50
C GLY A 370 10.57 52.51 -28.60
N THR A 371 11.53 53.44 -28.55
CA THR A 371 12.61 53.53 -29.55
C THR A 371 13.50 52.28 -29.57
N LEU A 372 13.71 51.63 -28.41
CA LEU A 372 14.44 50.37 -28.32
C LEU A 372 13.64 49.19 -28.92
N LEU A 373 12.32 49.15 -28.72
CA LEU A 373 11.46 48.13 -29.31
C LEU A 373 11.26 48.34 -30.83
N ASP A 374 11.19 49.59 -31.28
CA ASP A 374 11.16 49.93 -32.71
C ASP A 374 12.48 49.55 -33.40
N ALA A 375 13.62 49.76 -32.73
CA ALA A 375 14.93 49.28 -33.20
C ALA A 375 15.03 47.74 -33.23
N ALA A 376 14.22 47.01 -32.44
CA ALA A 376 14.11 45.55 -32.51
C ALA A 376 13.24 45.06 -33.68
N GLN A 377 12.30 45.90 -34.14
CA GLN A 377 11.31 45.57 -35.19
C GLN A 377 11.67 46.09 -36.59
N GLY A 378 12.73 46.90 -36.71
CA GLY A 378 13.09 47.60 -37.95
C GLY A 378 13.20 46.73 -39.20
N ASP A 379 12.80 47.33 -40.34
CA ASP A 379 12.69 46.69 -41.65
C ASP A 379 14.03 46.11 -42.16
N ILE A 380 13.91 45.04 -42.97
CA ILE A 380 15.00 44.15 -43.45
C ILE A 380 16.12 44.90 -44.21
N GLU A 381 15.91 46.16 -44.59
CA GLU A 381 16.82 46.97 -45.39
C GLU A 381 17.78 47.88 -44.61
N GLN A 382 17.64 48.06 -43.29
CA GLN A 382 18.55 48.92 -42.53
C GLN A 382 19.91 48.25 -42.25
N ILE A 383 20.97 48.83 -42.79
CA ILE A 383 22.36 48.34 -42.75
C ILE A 383 22.95 48.31 -41.31
N ASP A 384 22.32 48.96 -40.33
CA ASP A 384 22.90 49.26 -39.01
C ASP A 384 22.01 48.87 -37.80
N ALA A 385 21.23 47.77 -37.88
CA ALA A 385 20.32 47.34 -36.80
C ALA A 385 21.00 47.17 -35.42
N ALA A 386 22.23 46.62 -35.38
CA ALA A 386 22.99 46.49 -34.13
C ALA A 386 23.49 47.85 -33.58
N GLN A 387 23.78 48.82 -34.45
CA GLN A 387 24.20 50.17 -34.03
C GLN A 387 23.00 50.98 -33.54
N ALA A 388 21.86 50.90 -34.25
CA ALA A 388 20.59 51.50 -33.84
C ALA A 388 20.15 50.96 -32.47
N TRP A 389 20.26 49.65 -32.25
CA TRP A 389 20.04 49.02 -30.95
C TRP A 389 20.98 49.56 -29.87
N SER A 390 22.29 49.68 -30.16
CA SER A 390 23.26 50.19 -29.18
C SER A 390 23.00 51.64 -28.78
N ALA A 391 22.58 52.50 -29.73
CA ALA A 391 22.25 53.89 -29.48
C ALA A 391 20.96 54.03 -28.64
N ALA A 392 19.94 53.23 -28.93
CA ALA A 392 18.71 53.17 -28.13
C ALA A 392 18.99 52.65 -26.70
N GLU A 393 19.88 51.67 -26.56
CA GLU A 393 20.30 51.14 -25.25
C GLU A 393 21.04 52.22 -24.42
N GLU A 394 21.91 53.03 -25.04
CA GLU A 394 22.61 54.12 -24.37
C GLU A 394 21.64 55.22 -23.88
N GLN A 395 20.66 55.59 -24.72
CA GLN A 395 19.61 56.53 -24.33
C GLN A 395 18.80 56.03 -23.14
N LEU A 396 18.39 54.75 -23.15
CA LEU A 396 17.63 54.14 -22.07
C LEU A 396 18.46 54.05 -20.77
N SER A 397 19.75 53.73 -20.86
CA SER A 397 20.68 53.77 -19.72
C SER A 397 20.76 55.17 -19.10
N GLY A 398 20.91 56.22 -19.92
CA GLY A 398 20.97 57.60 -19.46
C GLY A 398 19.71 58.06 -18.71
N ILE A 399 18.54 57.58 -19.13
CA ILE A 399 17.26 57.84 -18.44
C ILE A 399 17.16 57.05 -17.13
N ALA A 400 17.50 55.75 -17.13
CA ALA A 400 17.51 54.93 -15.92
C ALA A 400 18.45 55.51 -14.84
N GLN A 401 19.63 56.02 -15.23
CA GLN A 401 20.56 56.69 -14.31
C GLN A 401 19.99 57.99 -13.72
N ARG A 402 19.24 58.79 -14.50
CA ARG A 402 18.54 59.98 -14.00
C ARG A 402 17.49 59.59 -12.95
N LEU A 403 16.71 58.56 -13.23
CA LEU A 403 15.70 58.03 -12.29
C LEU A 403 16.33 57.51 -11.00
N ILE A 404 17.43 56.76 -11.07
CA ILE A 404 18.17 56.31 -9.87
C ILE A 404 18.63 57.49 -9.02
N ARG A 405 19.15 58.56 -9.63
CA ARG A 405 19.60 59.76 -8.90
C ARG A 405 18.45 60.46 -8.17
N GLN A 406 17.25 60.47 -8.76
CA GLN A 406 16.06 61.04 -8.12
C GLN A 406 15.56 60.13 -6.98
N LEU A 407 15.45 58.81 -7.21
CA LEU A 407 14.97 57.85 -6.22
C LEU A 407 15.87 57.76 -4.98
N ARG A 408 17.19 57.94 -5.14
CA ARG A 408 18.15 57.95 -4.02
C ARG A 408 17.96 59.11 -3.03
N ARG A 409 17.20 60.16 -3.38
CA ARG A 409 16.92 61.29 -2.49
C ARG A 409 15.92 60.94 -1.38
N TYR A 410 15.22 59.81 -1.52
CA TYR A 410 14.24 59.33 -0.55
C TYR A 410 14.86 58.31 0.43
N PRO A 411 14.41 58.29 1.70
CA PRO A 411 14.85 57.31 2.66
C PRO A 411 14.44 55.90 2.18
N HIS A 412 15.36 54.95 2.27
CA HIS A 412 15.18 53.59 1.75
C HIS A 412 15.61 52.54 2.77
N GLY A 413 14.89 51.42 2.79
CA GLY A 413 15.19 50.25 3.63
C GLY A 413 16.27 49.35 3.05
N LYS A 414 16.33 48.10 3.52
CA LYS A 414 17.29 47.09 3.05
C LYS A 414 17.07 46.79 1.56
N ARG A 415 18.10 47.00 0.73
CA ARG A 415 18.01 46.79 -0.71
C ARG A 415 17.96 45.29 -1.04
N PRO A 416 16.99 44.84 -1.86
CA PRO A 416 17.00 43.48 -2.41
C PRO A 416 18.20 43.29 -3.35
N PRO A 417 18.73 42.06 -3.46
CA PRO A 417 19.86 41.78 -4.35
C PRO A 417 19.50 42.07 -5.81
N ILE A 418 20.44 42.65 -6.54
CA ILE A 418 20.30 42.93 -7.97
C ILE A 418 20.36 41.58 -8.71
N PRO A 419 19.40 41.27 -9.60
CA PRO A 419 19.46 40.07 -10.43
C PRO A 419 20.75 40.04 -11.26
N GLU A 420 21.48 38.92 -11.21
CA GLU A 420 22.63 38.71 -12.09
C GLU A 420 22.18 38.49 -13.53
N VAL A 421 22.87 39.12 -14.47
CA VAL A 421 22.60 38.94 -15.90
C VAL A 421 23.07 37.55 -16.31
N GLY A 422 22.16 36.76 -16.90
CA GLY A 422 22.48 35.40 -17.33
C GLY A 422 23.62 35.37 -18.36
N ALA A 423 24.54 34.41 -18.21
CA ALA A 423 25.67 34.23 -19.14
C ALA A 423 25.21 34.06 -20.60
N GLU A 424 24.04 33.44 -20.81
CA GLU A 424 23.40 33.25 -22.12
C GLU A 424 23.05 34.58 -22.81
N HIS A 425 22.63 35.60 -22.05
CA HIS A 425 22.30 36.92 -22.59
C HIS A 425 23.56 37.66 -23.06
N ASN A 426 24.63 37.63 -22.27
CA ASN A 426 25.92 38.21 -22.66
C ASN A 426 26.57 37.48 -23.84
N GLN A 427 26.34 36.17 -23.95
CA GLN A 427 26.79 35.36 -25.07
C GLN A 427 26.04 35.71 -26.38
N LEU A 428 24.72 35.94 -26.31
CA LEU A 428 23.95 36.41 -27.46
C LEU A 428 24.41 37.81 -27.92
N ARG A 429 24.69 38.71 -26.97
CA ARG A 429 25.24 40.04 -27.26
C ARG A 429 26.58 39.97 -27.98
N SER A 430 27.52 39.15 -27.50
CA SER A 430 28.83 39.02 -28.14
C SER A 430 28.74 38.42 -29.55
N THR A 431 27.82 37.48 -29.81
CA THR A 431 27.60 36.93 -31.15
C THR A 431 27.00 37.94 -32.13
N LEU A 432 26.28 38.95 -31.63
CA LEU A 432 25.74 40.06 -32.43
C LEU A 432 26.73 41.23 -32.59
N GLY A 433 27.91 41.16 -31.97
CA GLY A 433 28.91 42.24 -31.97
C GLY A 433 28.66 43.34 -30.94
N LEU A 434 27.73 43.12 -29.99
CA LEU A 434 27.43 44.04 -28.91
C LEU A 434 28.34 43.77 -27.69
N ALA A 435 28.71 44.83 -26.98
CA ALA A 435 29.46 44.71 -25.73
C ALA A 435 28.65 43.96 -24.64
N PRO A 436 29.30 43.19 -23.75
CA PRO A 436 28.60 42.53 -22.64
C PRO A 436 27.93 43.57 -21.74
N VAL A 437 26.85 43.17 -21.04
CA VAL A 437 26.14 44.08 -20.13
C VAL A 437 27.10 44.56 -19.05
N SER A 438 27.45 45.84 -19.11
CA SER A 438 28.33 46.48 -18.14
C SER A 438 27.52 47.02 -16.97
N GLN A 439 28.20 47.42 -15.90
CA GLN A 439 27.55 48.15 -14.79
C GLN A 439 26.89 49.45 -15.25
N HIS A 440 27.27 49.99 -16.42
CA HIS A 440 26.68 51.20 -17.01
C HIS A 440 25.63 50.88 -18.10
N GLY A 441 25.34 49.60 -18.36
CA GLY A 441 24.35 49.18 -19.35
C GLY A 441 22.90 49.34 -18.89
N ALA A 442 21.99 49.50 -19.85
CA ALA A 442 20.58 49.77 -19.61
C ALA A 442 19.90 48.75 -18.68
N LEU A 443 20.08 47.46 -18.94
CA LEU A 443 19.48 46.36 -18.17
C LEU A 443 19.94 46.39 -16.69
N HIS A 444 21.23 46.61 -16.45
CA HIS A 444 21.76 46.68 -15.09
C HIS A 444 21.22 47.92 -14.36
N GLN A 445 21.20 49.08 -15.02
CA GLN A 445 20.66 50.31 -14.46
C GLN A 445 19.15 50.20 -14.16
N LEU A 446 18.37 49.56 -15.02
CA LEU A 446 16.95 49.28 -14.75
C LEU A 446 16.75 48.33 -13.54
N HIS A 447 17.59 47.31 -13.38
CA HIS A 447 17.54 46.45 -12.20
C HIS A 447 17.94 47.19 -10.92
N VAL A 448 18.95 48.07 -10.99
CA VAL A 448 19.34 48.94 -9.88
C VAL A 448 18.18 49.87 -9.52
N ALA A 449 17.57 50.54 -10.50
CA ALA A 449 16.42 51.41 -10.30
C ALA A 449 15.25 50.66 -9.65
N ASN A 450 14.96 49.44 -10.11
CA ASN A 450 13.94 48.57 -9.53
C ASN A 450 14.24 48.15 -8.09
N SER A 451 15.50 47.81 -7.79
CA SER A 451 15.91 47.44 -6.43
C SER A 451 15.77 48.62 -5.46
N VAL A 452 16.12 49.83 -5.92
CA VAL A 452 15.98 51.09 -5.15
C VAL A 452 14.51 51.43 -4.96
N ALA A 453 13.70 51.40 -6.03
CA ALA A 453 12.26 51.63 -5.95
C ALA A 453 11.57 50.64 -4.98
N ARG A 454 11.92 49.35 -5.05
CA ARG A 454 11.40 48.31 -4.14
C ARG A 454 11.82 48.54 -2.68
N SER A 455 13.03 49.03 -2.44
CA SER A 455 13.49 49.37 -1.08
C SER A 455 12.77 50.58 -0.46
N ILE A 456 12.09 51.39 -1.28
CA ILE A 456 11.31 52.56 -0.86
C ILE A 456 9.81 52.21 -0.75
N LEU A 457 9.27 51.46 -1.73
CA LEU A 457 7.83 51.22 -1.90
C LEU A 457 7.36 49.85 -1.39
N GLY A 458 8.27 48.91 -1.10
CA GLY A 458 7.92 47.54 -0.71
C GLY A 458 7.54 46.63 -1.87
N ASP A 459 7.02 45.43 -1.55
CA ASP A 459 6.66 44.36 -2.50
C ASP A 459 5.32 44.65 -3.19
N THR A 460 5.39 45.45 -4.25
CA THR A 460 4.24 46.01 -4.98
C THR A 460 3.77 45.16 -6.16
N LEU A 461 4.60 44.25 -6.68
CA LEU A 461 4.23 43.37 -7.80
C LEU A 461 3.84 41.97 -7.30
N SER A 462 2.84 41.33 -7.93
CA SER A 462 2.44 39.94 -7.61
C SER A 462 3.58 38.92 -7.84
N ALA A 463 4.54 39.24 -8.71
CA ALA A 463 5.76 38.45 -8.91
C ALA A 463 6.72 38.50 -7.70
N ASP A 464 6.69 39.58 -6.91
CA ASP A 464 7.50 39.70 -5.68
C ASP A 464 6.97 38.82 -4.54
N GLN A 465 5.66 38.52 -4.54
CA GLN A 465 4.98 37.70 -3.52
C GLN A 465 5.11 36.18 -3.76
N LYS A 466 5.50 35.74 -4.98
CA LYS A 466 5.56 34.33 -5.39
C LYS A 466 6.66 33.50 -4.71
N GLN A 467 7.48 34.08 -3.84
CA GLN A 467 8.56 33.36 -3.13
C GLN A 467 8.11 32.62 -1.85
N LYS A 468 6.81 32.63 -1.54
CA LYS A 468 6.19 31.65 -0.62
C LYS A 468 5.31 30.69 -1.43
N PRO A 469 5.58 29.37 -1.42
CA PRO A 469 4.79 28.43 -2.20
C PRO A 469 3.38 28.30 -1.58
N ASN A 470 2.40 28.96 -2.22
CA ASN A 470 0.99 28.78 -1.91
C ASN A 470 0.53 27.41 -2.43
N ALA A 471 0.14 26.54 -1.50
CA ALA A 471 -0.41 25.23 -1.76
C ALA A 471 -1.88 25.35 -2.17
N GLN A 472 -2.15 25.52 -3.47
CA GLN A 472 -3.52 25.38 -3.96
C GLN A 472 -4.01 23.92 -3.83
N GLN A 473 -5.29 23.80 -3.45
CA GLN A 473 -6.01 22.59 -3.11
C GLN A 473 -6.32 21.76 -4.36
N GLU A 474 -5.47 20.80 -4.68
CA GLU A 474 -5.86 19.62 -5.44
C GLU A 474 -6.37 18.53 -4.49
N SER A 475 -7.34 17.74 -4.96
CA SER A 475 -7.96 16.64 -4.21
C SER A 475 -6.93 15.60 -3.72
N LEU A 476 -7.10 15.16 -2.47
CA LEU A 476 -6.20 14.24 -1.75
C LEU A 476 -5.76 12.99 -2.53
N PRO A 477 -6.63 12.26 -3.26
CA PRO A 477 -6.21 11.05 -3.97
C PRO A 477 -5.32 11.35 -5.19
N ALA A 478 -5.58 12.43 -5.92
CA ALA A 478 -4.74 12.85 -7.07
C ALA A 478 -3.33 13.26 -6.60
N ARG A 479 -3.25 13.90 -5.43
CA ARG A 479 -1.98 14.30 -4.80
C ARG A 479 -1.13 13.11 -4.33
N LEU A 480 -1.75 12.03 -3.85
CA LEU A 480 -1.05 10.82 -3.39
C LEU A 480 -0.46 10.04 -4.58
N LEU A 481 -1.25 9.83 -5.64
CA LEU A 481 -0.78 9.17 -6.87
C LEU A 481 0.28 9.99 -7.61
N ALA A 482 0.09 11.31 -7.73
CA ALA A 482 1.07 12.19 -8.37
C ALA A 482 2.38 12.29 -7.55
N LYS A 483 2.33 12.24 -6.21
CA LYS A 483 3.53 12.28 -5.36
C LYS A 483 4.32 10.97 -5.34
N LEU A 484 3.67 9.82 -5.51
CA LEU A 484 4.35 8.54 -5.74
C LEU A 484 5.03 8.49 -7.11
N ALA A 485 4.46 9.18 -8.11
CA ALA A 485 4.97 9.25 -9.48
C ALA A 485 5.94 10.41 -9.75
N GLN A 486 6.10 11.37 -8.83
CA GLN A 486 6.94 12.56 -9.05
C GLN A 486 8.42 12.19 -9.17
N ALA A 487 9.01 12.56 -10.31
CA ALA A 487 10.45 12.53 -10.51
C ALA A 487 11.15 13.42 -9.46
N ARG A 488 12.20 12.88 -8.83
CA ARG A 488 12.98 13.59 -7.82
C ARG A 488 13.51 14.92 -8.39
N PRO A 489 13.48 16.02 -7.62
CA PRO A 489 14.07 17.28 -8.07
C PRO A 489 15.55 17.07 -8.41
N HIS A 490 16.00 17.72 -9.49
CA HIS A 490 17.36 17.62 -10.00
C HIS A 490 18.40 17.87 -8.90
N GLY A 491 19.35 16.94 -8.76
CA GLY A 491 20.61 17.17 -8.02
C GLY A 491 20.85 16.38 -6.73
N LYS A 492 19.90 15.59 -6.20
CA LYS A 492 20.16 14.75 -5.01
C LYS A 492 19.61 13.32 -5.17
N ASP A 493 20.50 12.34 -5.10
CA ASP A 493 20.20 10.90 -5.24
C ASP A 493 19.44 10.31 -4.02
N GLU A 494 19.23 11.09 -2.96
CA GLU A 494 18.55 10.67 -1.72
C GLU A 494 17.24 11.44 -1.43
N PRO A 495 16.23 10.78 -0.84
CA PRO A 495 15.04 11.48 -0.35
C PRO A 495 15.43 12.47 0.74
N GLY A 496 15.02 13.74 0.57
CA GLY A 496 15.17 14.76 1.60
C GLY A 496 14.42 14.40 2.89
N LYS A 497 14.72 15.10 4.00
CA LYS A 497 14.17 14.83 5.34
C LYS A 497 12.65 14.64 5.37
N LEU A 498 11.91 15.49 4.63
CA LEU A 498 10.45 15.42 4.47
C LEU A 498 9.95 14.16 3.73
N GLY A 499 10.74 13.61 2.81
CA GLY A 499 10.42 12.35 2.13
C GLY A 499 10.59 11.15 3.05
N ARG A 500 11.63 11.16 3.91
CA ARG A 500 11.85 10.12 4.93
C ARG A 500 10.71 10.12 5.97
N ALA A 501 10.30 11.30 6.45
CA ALA A 501 9.19 11.43 7.40
C ALA A 501 7.87 10.84 6.87
N LYS A 502 7.57 11.01 5.57
CA LYS A 502 6.36 10.46 4.95
C LYS A 502 6.40 8.94 4.82
N ILE A 503 7.56 8.37 4.48
CA ILE A 503 7.74 6.92 4.43
C ILE A 503 7.57 6.33 5.83
N ILE A 504 8.14 6.96 6.85
CA ILE A 504 7.96 6.56 8.25
C ILE A 504 6.49 6.64 8.65
N GLY A 505 5.78 7.71 8.28
CA GLY A 505 4.35 7.84 8.55
C GLY A 505 3.51 6.73 7.89
N LEU A 506 3.79 6.38 6.63
CA LEU A 506 3.10 5.28 5.95
C LEU A 506 3.38 3.92 6.59
N LEU A 507 4.63 3.66 6.99
CA LEU A 507 5.00 2.44 7.72
C LEU A 507 4.29 2.38 9.08
N ALA A 508 4.17 3.50 9.79
CA ALA A 508 3.46 3.56 11.06
C ALA A 508 1.97 3.24 10.91
N VAL A 509 1.30 3.82 9.90
CA VAL A 509 -0.12 3.51 9.61
C VAL A 509 -0.31 2.03 9.27
N LEU A 510 0.59 1.46 8.46
CA LEU A 510 0.55 0.06 8.08
C LEU A 510 0.75 -0.85 9.31
N LEU A 511 1.66 -0.49 10.21
CA LEU A 511 1.87 -1.19 11.48
C LEU A 511 0.62 -1.13 12.37
N CYS A 512 -0.01 0.04 12.52
CA CYS A 512 -1.26 0.18 13.27
C CYS A 512 -2.38 -0.68 12.68
N ALA A 513 -2.55 -0.69 11.35
CA ALA A 513 -3.54 -1.53 10.69
C ALA A 513 -3.27 -3.03 10.92
N SER A 514 -2.00 -3.46 10.87
CA SER A 514 -1.64 -4.85 11.19
C SER A 514 -1.87 -5.23 12.65
N LEU A 515 -1.62 -4.30 13.60
CA LEU A 515 -1.91 -4.52 15.02
C LEU A 515 -3.42 -4.70 15.26
N ILE A 516 -4.25 -3.89 14.61
CA ILE A 516 -5.71 -4.01 14.71
C ILE A 516 -6.18 -5.34 14.11
N ALA A 517 -5.73 -5.69 12.91
CA ALA A 517 -6.12 -6.94 12.25
C ALA A 517 -5.68 -8.18 13.05
N ALA A 518 -4.43 -8.20 13.53
CA ALA A 518 -3.94 -9.28 14.38
C ALA A 518 -4.70 -9.35 15.71
N GLY A 519 -5.03 -8.19 16.30
CA GLY A 519 -5.82 -8.11 17.53
C GLY A 519 -7.23 -8.69 17.36
N ILE A 520 -7.91 -8.36 16.26
CA ILE A 520 -9.23 -8.92 15.95
C ILE A 520 -9.16 -10.44 15.78
N ILE A 521 -8.18 -10.95 15.03
CA ILE A 521 -8.02 -12.39 14.80
C ILE A 521 -7.71 -13.12 16.10
N VAL A 522 -6.71 -12.68 16.86
CA VAL A 522 -6.35 -13.31 18.13
C VAL A 522 -7.52 -13.25 19.09
N TYR A 523 -8.17 -12.09 19.25
CA TYR A 523 -9.37 -11.98 20.09
C TYR A 523 -10.44 -12.97 19.66
N SER A 524 -10.75 -13.08 18.36
CA SER A 524 -11.79 -14.00 17.89
C SER A 524 -11.50 -15.47 18.16
N VAL A 525 -10.23 -15.88 18.13
CA VAL A 525 -9.83 -17.29 18.32
C VAL A 525 -9.57 -17.62 19.80
N THR A 526 -9.26 -16.63 20.64
CA THR A 526 -9.00 -16.82 22.08
C THR A 526 -10.13 -16.29 22.97
N LYS A 527 -11.27 -15.88 22.40
CA LYS A 527 -12.38 -15.31 23.17
C LYS A 527 -13.01 -16.42 24.00
N LYS A 528 -12.72 -16.41 25.30
CA LYS A 528 -13.45 -17.22 26.28
C LYS A 528 -14.90 -16.74 26.33
N PRO A 529 -15.91 -17.63 26.22
CA PRO A 529 -17.30 -17.29 26.46
C PRO A 529 -17.44 -16.77 27.90
N GLN A 530 -17.93 -15.54 28.04
CA GLN A 530 -18.18 -14.90 29.33
C GLN A 530 -19.68 -14.85 29.58
N ALA A 531 -20.04 -14.88 30.87
CA ALA A 531 -21.38 -14.55 31.32
C ALA A 531 -21.67 -13.08 30.95
N THR A 532 -22.88 -12.85 30.46
CA THR A 532 -23.41 -11.58 29.96
C THR A 532 -23.99 -10.73 31.09
N TYR A 533 -24.58 -11.35 32.12
CA TYR A 533 -25.23 -10.74 33.29
C TYR A 533 -26.29 -9.63 33.01
N ASP A 534 -26.68 -9.45 31.74
CA ASP A 534 -27.67 -8.47 31.27
C ASP A 534 -28.87 -9.14 30.55
N GLY A 535 -28.99 -10.47 30.68
CA GLY A 535 -30.02 -11.28 30.04
C GLY A 535 -31.40 -11.16 30.70
N SER A 536 -32.39 -11.81 30.10
CA SER A 536 -33.79 -11.82 30.54
C SER A 536 -34.36 -13.24 30.71
N GLY A 537 -33.53 -14.27 30.56
CA GLY A 537 -33.98 -15.66 30.45
C GLY A 537 -34.57 -15.99 29.08
N GLN A 538 -34.19 -15.28 28.03
CA GLN A 538 -34.61 -15.58 26.66
C GLN A 538 -34.12 -16.99 26.27
N GLY A 539 -34.99 -17.77 25.63
CA GLY A 539 -34.73 -19.18 25.28
C GLY A 539 -35.04 -20.17 26.40
N MET A 540 -35.46 -19.73 27.58
CA MET A 540 -35.88 -20.60 28.68
C MET A 540 -37.38 -20.93 28.62
N VAL A 541 -37.70 -22.22 28.56
CA VAL A 541 -39.06 -22.76 28.71
C VAL A 541 -39.16 -23.44 30.07
N LEU A 542 -39.95 -22.89 30.98
CA LEU A 542 -40.15 -23.45 32.33
C LEU A 542 -41.35 -24.39 32.36
N GLU A 543 -41.15 -25.60 32.87
CA GLU A 543 -42.20 -26.56 33.21
C GLU A 543 -42.13 -26.84 34.72
N PHE A 544 -43.28 -26.89 35.40
CA PHE A 544 -43.33 -27.10 36.84
C PHE A 544 -44.03 -28.42 37.18
N ASP A 545 -43.34 -29.31 37.89
CA ASP A 545 -43.97 -30.41 38.62
C ASP A 545 -44.04 -30.04 40.10
N ASP A 546 -44.92 -29.09 40.38
CA ASP A 546 -45.22 -28.56 41.70
C ASP A 546 -46.69 -28.78 42.03
N LYS A 547 -46.98 -29.87 42.76
CA LYS A 547 -48.35 -30.20 43.17
C LYS A 547 -48.92 -29.24 44.23
N ALA A 548 -48.06 -28.48 44.91
CA ALA A 548 -48.43 -27.61 46.02
C ALA A 548 -48.47 -26.12 45.61
N GLY A 549 -47.90 -25.75 44.47
CA GLY A 549 -47.88 -24.37 43.96
C GLY A 549 -47.04 -23.42 44.82
N LEU A 550 -45.90 -23.92 45.30
CA LEU A 550 -44.94 -23.23 46.16
C LEU A 550 -43.99 -22.30 45.40
N ILE A 551 -43.92 -22.39 44.08
CA ILE A 551 -43.02 -21.58 43.24
C ILE A 551 -43.80 -20.66 42.29
N ASP A 552 -43.31 -19.43 42.12
CA ASP A 552 -43.82 -18.45 41.15
C ASP A 552 -42.88 -18.33 39.94
N GLU A 553 -43.39 -18.60 38.74
CA GLU A 553 -42.66 -18.42 37.48
C GLU A 553 -42.21 -16.97 37.27
N ALA A 554 -43.06 -15.99 37.65
CA ALA A 554 -42.74 -14.58 37.48
C ALA A 554 -41.55 -14.16 38.35
N GLU A 555 -41.41 -14.79 39.53
CA GLU A 555 -40.28 -14.56 40.42
C GLU A 555 -38.99 -15.17 39.87
N ILE A 556 -39.02 -16.41 39.34
CA ILE A 556 -37.85 -17.02 38.68
C ILE A 556 -37.37 -16.13 37.54
N ARG A 557 -38.27 -15.73 36.63
CA ARG A 557 -37.91 -14.89 35.47
C ARG A 557 -37.38 -13.52 35.89
N ARG A 558 -37.82 -12.98 37.02
CA ARG A 558 -37.33 -11.70 37.55
C ARG A 558 -35.87 -11.79 38.01
N TYR A 559 -35.43 -12.96 38.47
CA TYR A 559 -34.07 -13.20 38.94
C TYR A 559 -33.13 -13.75 37.87
N MET A 560 -33.58 -13.91 36.62
CA MET A 560 -32.72 -14.35 35.51
C MET A 560 -31.93 -13.17 34.92
N GLU A 561 -30.61 -13.29 34.91
CA GLU A 561 -29.63 -12.36 34.33
C GLU A 561 -28.89 -12.96 33.13
N GLU A 562 -29.22 -14.19 32.71
CA GLU A 562 -28.62 -14.87 31.56
C GLU A 562 -29.65 -15.37 30.55
N ASP A 563 -29.27 -15.33 29.27
CA ASP A 563 -30.03 -15.88 28.16
C ASP A 563 -29.43 -17.19 27.64
N PHE A 564 -30.28 -18.07 27.13
CA PHE A 564 -29.91 -19.29 26.42
C PHE A 564 -29.81 -19.03 24.91
N GLU A 565 -28.73 -19.49 24.27
CA GLU A 565 -28.56 -19.35 22.82
C GLU A 565 -29.52 -20.25 22.03
N VAL A 566 -29.86 -21.41 22.59
CA VAL A 566 -30.79 -22.40 22.05
C VAL A 566 -31.89 -22.61 23.06
N GLU A 567 -33.11 -22.85 22.60
CA GLU A 567 -34.25 -23.13 23.48
C GLU A 567 -33.95 -24.32 24.42
N GLN A 568 -34.12 -24.10 25.74
CA GLN A 568 -33.92 -25.10 26.79
C GLN A 568 -35.21 -25.28 27.60
N HIS A 569 -35.64 -26.53 27.74
CA HIS A 569 -36.74 -26.93 28.61
C HIS A 569 -36.20 -27.21 30.01
N LEU A 570 -36.61 -26.39 30.97
CA LEU A 570 -36.24 -26.52 32.38
C LEU A 570 -37.45 -27.01 33.17
N LEU A 571 -37.39 -28.27 33.59
CA LEU A 571 -38.41 -28.90 34.44
C LEU A 571 -38.05 -28.72 35.92
N VAL A 572 -38.82 -27.91 36.64
CA VAL A 572 -38.64 -27.71 38.08
C VAL A 572 -39.41 -28.79 38.83
N ALA A 573 -38.67 -29.73 39.42
CA ALA A 573 -39.23 -30.88 40.14
C ALA A 573 -39.27 -30.58 41.64
N VAL A 574 -40.46 -30.24 42.17
CA VAL A 574 -40.62 -29.85 43.58
C VAL A 574 -40.95 -31.06 44.42
N ARG A 575 -40.13 -31.35 45.44
CA ARG A 575 -40.30 -32.50 46.34
C ARG A 575 -40.06 -32.12 47.79
N ASP A 576 -40.55 -32.97 48.68
CA ASP A 576 -40.28 -32.87 50.12
C ASP A 576 -38.83 -33.25 50.43
N ALA A 577 -38.07 -32.40 51.13
CA ALA A 577 -36.65 -32.60 51.35
C ALA A 577 -36.37 -33.80 52.26
N GLU A 578 -37.12 -33.93 53.34
CA GLU A 578 -37.00 -34.99 54.33
C GLU A 578 -37.31 -36.39 53.74
N SER A 579 -38.08 -36.44 52.65
CA SER A 579 -38.38 -37.68 51.91
C SER A 579 -37.26 -38.17 50.97
N TYR A 580 -36.33 -37.29 50.60
CA TYR A 580 -35.27 -37.57 49.61
C TYR A 580 -33.86 -37.46 50.18
N LEU A 581 -33.65 -36.64 51.21
CA LEU A 581 -32.34 -36.41 51.82
C LEU A 581 -32.30 -36.86 53.27
N GLU A 582 -31.19 -37.48 53.65
CA GLU A 582 -30.81 -37.68 55.04
C GLU A 582 -30.20 -36.39 55.58
N LEU A 583 -31.00 -35.59 56.28
CA LEU A 583 -30.59 -34.31 56.84
C LEU A 583 -30.08 -34.50 58.27
N ARG A 584 -28.91 -33.94 58.59
CA ARG A 584 -28.27 -34.00 59.91
C ARG A 584 -27.94 -32.60 60.40
N ASN A 585 -28.19 -32.34 61.68
CA ASN A 585 -27.78 -31.07 62.30
C ASN A 585 -26.27 -31.07 62.53
N ARG A 586 -25.61 -29.96 62.19
CA ARG A 586 -24.20 -29.75 62.48
C ARG A 586 -24.06 -28.93 63.76
N ASP A 587 -23.29 -29.44 64.72
CA ASP A 587 -23.03 -28.75 65.98
C ASP A 587 -22.47 -27.34 65.75
N GLY A 588 -23.18 -26.33 66.28
CA GLY A 588 -22.80 -24.91 66.15
C GLY A 588 -23.14 -24.25 64.81
N SER A 589 -23.89 -24.91 63.92
CA SER A 589 -24.39 -24.34 62.67
C SER A 589 -25.91 -24.25 62.65
N GLU A 590 -26.45 -23.20 62.03
CA GLU A 590 -27.88 -23.10 61.69
C GLU A 590 -28.23 -23.92 60.42
N TYR A 591 -27.22 -24.44 59.70
CA TYR A 591 -27.41 -25.24 58.50
C TYR A 591 -27.36 -26.74 58.82
N ARG A 592 -28.23 -27.51 58.15
CA ARG A 592 -28.16 -28.97 58.12
C ARG A 592 -27.17 -29.41 57.05
N GLU A 593 -26.57 -30.58 57.24
CA GLU A 593 -25.71 -31.25 56.26
C GLU A 593 -26.38 -32.56 55.81
N SER A 594 -26.01 -33.04 54.63
CA SER A 594 -26.37 -34.37 54.17
C SER A 594 -25.11 -35.20 53.90
N THR A 595 -25.28 -36.49 53.61
CA THR A 595 -24.18 -37.33 53.16
C THR A 595 -24.07 -37.27 51.63
N PRO A 596 -22.86 -37.35 51.04
CA PRO A 596 -22.70 -37.44 49.59
C PRO A 596 -23.55 -38.57 48.99
N GLN A 597 -23.61 -39.73 49.67
CA GLN A 597 -24.41 -40.87 49.24
C GLN A 597 -25.92 -40.54 49.19
N SER A 598 -26.45 -39.82 50.18
CA SER A 598 -27.86 -39.41 50.19
C SER A 598 -28.18 -38.45 49.04
N VAL A 599 -27.32 -37.45 48.79
CA VAL A 599 -27.48 -36.51 47.66
C VAL A 599 -27.44 -37.25 46.32
N ARG A 600 -26.46 -38.16 46.14
CA ARG A 600 -26.32 -39.01 44.94
C ARG A 600 -27.59 -39.83 44.70
N GLN A 601 -28.13 -40.48 45.75
CA GLN A 601 -29.37 -41.25 45.64
C GLN A 601 -30.58 -40.39 45.32
N ALA A 602 -30.68 -39.18 45.91
CA ALA A 602 -31.78 -38.25 45.64
C ALA A 602 -31.82 -37.84 44.17
N ILE A 603 -30.68 -37.43 43.60
CA ILE A 603 -30.55 -37.04 42.17
C ILE A 603 -31.02 -38.17 41.25
N TRP A 604 -30.53 -39.39 41.48
CA TRP A 604 -30.90 -40.55 40.66
C TRP A 604 -32.35 -41.00 40.86
N ARG A 605 -32.90 -40.87 42.08
CA ARG A 605 -34.31 -41.17 42.35
C ARG A 605 -35.22 -40.20 41.61
N ILE A 606 -34.94 -38.90 41.68
CA ILE A 606 -35.71 -37.86 40.98
C ILE A 606 -35.62 -38.05 39.47
N LYS A 607 -34.42 -38.30 38.91
CA LYS A 607 -34.27 -38.64 37.48
C LYS A 607 -35.23 -39.78 37.10
N ASN A 608 -35.23 -40.87 37.87
CA ASN A 608 -36.04 -42.07 37.62
C ASN A 608 -37.56 -41.88 37.71
N GLU A 609 -38.06 -40.75 38.25
CA GLU A 609 -39.50 -40.45 38.22
C GLU A 609 -39.97 -40.03 36.83
N TYR A 610 -39.07 -39.53 35.98
CA TYR A 610 -39.35 -39.01 34.64
C TYR A 610 -38.87 -39.94 33.52
N LYS A 611 -38.98 -41.26 33.72
CA LYS A 611 -38.54 -42.27 32.74
C LYS A 611 -39.25 -42.15 31.38
N ASP A 612 -40.47 -41.64 31.37
CA ASP A 612 -41.25 -41.35 30.16
C ASP A 612 -40.67 -40.22 29.31
N ARG A 613 -39.81 -39.38 29.89
CA ARG A 613 -39.12 -38.26 29.22
C ARG A 613 -37.70 -38.61 28.77
N MET A 614 -37.19 -39.79 29.10
CA MET A 614 -35.86 -40.26 28.69
C MET A 614 -35.90 -40.93 27.33
N ASP A 615 -34.74 -40.97 26.65
CA ASP A 615 -34.57 -41.77 25.44
C ASP A 615 -34.84 -43.26 25.74
N PRO A 616 -35.67 -43.95 24.93
CA PRO A 616 -36.05 -45.33 25.20
C PRO A 616 -34.89 -46.34 25.06
N VAL A 617 -33.80 -45.97 24.37
CA VAL A 617 -32.64 -46.82 24.13
C VAL A 617 -31.52 -46.50 25.11
N SER A 618 -31.09 -45.24 25.21
CA SER A 618 -29.98 -44.88 26.11
C SER A 618 -30.42 -44.64 27.56
N GLN A 619 -31.72 -44.43 27.79
CA GLN A 619 -32.30 -44.05 29.08
C GLN A 619 -31.64 -42.78 29.67
N GLU A 620 -31.24 -41.88 28.78
CA GLU A 620 -30.72 -40.55 29.12
C GLU A 620 -31.74 -39.46 28.82
N LEU A 621 -31.58 -38.30 29.46
CA LEU A 621 -32.39 -37.13 29.15
C LEU A 621 -31.99 -36.55 27.78
N PRO A 622 -32.95 -36.05 26.98
CA PRO A 622 -32.67 -35.28 25.76
C PRO A 622 -31.81 -34.04 26.03
N GLU A 623 -30.95 -33.64 25.09
CA GLU A 623 -29.99 -32.54 25.30
C GLU A 623 -30.63 -31.18 25.61
N ASN A 624 -31.88 -30.97 25.19
CA ASN A 624 -32.63 -29.74 25.41
C ASN A 624 -33.52 -29.77 26.67
N LEU A 625 -33.44 -30.83 27.49
CA LEU A 625 -34.23 -31.00 28.71
C LEU A 625 -33.31 -31.10 29.93
N THR A 626 -33.57 -30.25 30.92
CA THR A 626 -32.87 -30.23 32.21
C THR A 626 -33.90 -30.23 33.33
N ILE A 627 -33.66 -31.05 34.35
CA ILE A 627 -34.50 -31.12 35.55
C ILE A 627 -33.78 -30.38 36.68
N ILE A 628 -34.45 -29.41 37.29
CA ILE A 628 -33.98 -28.67 38.45
C ILE A 628 -34.72 -29.24 39.68
N PRO A 629 -34.09 -30.11 40.48
CA PRO A 629 -34.70 -30.64 41.70
C PRO A 629 -34.72 -29.57 42.78
N LEU A 630 -35.91 -29.15 43.19
CA LEU A 630 -36.09 -28.26 44.33
C LEU A 630 -36.71 -29.03 45.48
N LEU A 631 -35.93 -29.23 46.53
CA LEU A 631 -36.35 -29.94 47.73
C LEU A 631 -36.80 -28.92 48.79
N ILE A 632 -38.08 -28.92 49.15
CA ILE A 632 -38.64 -28.01 50.13
C ILE A 632 -38.67 -28.70 51.49
N THR A 633 -38.13 -28.05 52.52
CA THR A 633 -38.15 -28.53 53.90
C THR A 633 -39.49 -28.23 54.57
N ASP A 634 -39.77 -28.91 55.69
CA ASP A 634 -40.93 -28.60 56.54
C ASP A 634 -41.01 -27.12 56.99
N GLU A 635 -39.87 -26.42 57.07
CA GLU A 635 -39.77 -25.00 57.40
C GLU A 635 -40.03 -24.07 56.20
N GLY A 636 -40.32 -24.63 55.02
CA GLY A 636 -40.56 -23.90 53.78
C GLY A 636 -39.28 -23.39 53.10
N LYS A 637 -38.10 -23.88 53.48
CA LYS A 637 -36.83 -23.51 52.83
C LYS A 637 -36.55 -24.42 51.64
N GLY A 638 -35.95 -23.87 50.60
CA GLY A 638 -35.54 -24.62 49.41
C GLY A 638 -34.10 -25.12 49.52
N ILE A 639 -33.89 -26.37 49.14
CA ILE A 639 -32.58 -27.02 48.99
C ILE A 639 -32.44 -27.46 47.55
N MET A 640 -31.32 -27.11 46.91
CA MET A 640 -30.97 -27.60 45.59
C MET A 640 -29.78 -28.56 45.69
N PRO A 641 -30.00 -29.88 45.59
CA PRO A 641 -28.92 -30.87 45.73
C PRO A 641 -27.95 -30.90 44.53
N GLY A 642 -28.37 -30.36 43.38
CA GLY A 642 -27.63 -30.33 42.11
C GLY A 642 -28.58 -30.45 40.92
N LEU A 643 -28.21 -29.93 39.75
CA LEU A 643 -29.03 -30.01 38.53
C LEU A 643 -28.93 -31.38 37.85
N ILE A 644 -29.99 -31.79 37.13
CA ILE A 644 -29.99 -33.00 36.31
C ILE A 644 -30.08 -32.59 34.85
N SER A 645 -28.97 -32.64 34.12
CA SER A 645 -28.90 -32.12 32.75
C SER A 645 -29.02 -33.24 31.72
N GLY A 646 -29.71 -32.99 30.61
CA GLY A 646 -29.61 -33.83 29.41
C GLY A 646 -28.45 -33.45 28.48
N ALA A 647 -27.94 -32.22 28.59
CA ALA A 647 -26.73 -31.76 27.93
C ALA A 647 -25.48 -32.31 28.61
N VAL A 648 -24.45 -32.64 27.83
CA VAL A 648 -23.18 -33.20 28.28
C VAL A 648 -22.10 -32.13 28.19
N ILE A 649 -21.20 -32.09 29.19
CA ILE A 649 -20.00 -31.23 29.12
C ILE A 649 -18.77 -32.08 28.87
N SER A 650 -17.95 -31.61 27.94
CA SER A 650 -16.57 -32.05 27.74
C SER A 650 -15.58 -30.88 27.94
N GLY A 651 -14.30 -31.20 28.13
CA GLY A 651 -13.23 -30.21 28.25
C GLY A 651 -13.13 -29.54 29.63
N THR A 652 -12.72 -28.27 29.67
CA THR A 652 -12.41 -27.53 30.92
C THR A 652 -13.62 -26.88 31.59
N ALA A 653 -14.80 -26.96 30.97
CA ALA A 653 -16.04 -26.45 31.55
C ALA A 653 -16.44 -27.24 32.83
N SER A 654 -17.21 -26.59 33.69
CA SER A 654 -17.64 -27.16 34.98
C SER A 654 -19.09 -26.79 35.20
N TRP A 655 -19.91 -27.72 35.71
CA TRP A 655 -21.34 -27.57 36.04
C TRP A 655 -21.64 -26.53 37.16
N GLY A 656 -20.72 -25.60 37.46
CA GLY A 656 -20.82 -24.74 38.64
C GLY A 656 -20.48 -25.50 39.92
N SER A 657 -21.25 -25.29 40.99
CA SER A 657 -21.04 -25.91 42.30
C SER A 657 -21.53 -27.36 42.33
N THR A 658 -20.61 -28.32 42.33
CA THR A 658 -20.87 -29.77 42.58
C THR A 658 -20.70 -30.14 44.06
N SER A 659 -20.67 -29.15 44.96
CA SER A 659 -20.33 -29.34 46.38
C SER A 659 -21.32 -30.24 47.13
N GLY A 660 -22.59 -30.25 46.73
CA GLY A 660 -23.59 -31.18 47.27
C GLY A 660 -23.29 -32.63 46.92
N TRP A 661 -22.88 -32.89 45.67
CA TRP A 661 -22.49 -34.22 45.20
C TRP A 661 -21.18 -34.72 45.83
N GLU A 662 -20.19 -33.82 45.95
CA GLU A 662 -18.84 -34.16 46.43
C GLU A 662 -18.79 -34.31 47.95
N TYR A 663 -19.38 -33.35 48.68
CA TYR A 663 -19.22 -33.24 50.13
C TYR A 663 -20.51 -33.44 50.92
N GLY A 664 -21.66 -33.62 50.25
CA GLY A 664 -22.96 -33.65 50.94
C GLY A 664 -23.37 -32.29 51.51
N SER A 665 -22.65 -31.22 51.12
CA SER A 665 -22.94 -29.85 51.54
C SER A 665 -24.22 -29.37 50.89
N ILE A 666 -25.24 -29.11 51.70
CA ILE A 666 -26.54 -28.63 51.26
C ILE A 666 -26.74 -27.21 51.81
N TYR A 667 -27.33 -26.35 50.99
CA TYR A 667 -27.67 -24.99 51.36
C TYR A 667 -29.18 -24.85 51.47
N GLU A 668 -29.67 -24.33 52.59
CA GLU A 668 -31.10 -24.06 52.80
C GLU A 668 -31.38 -22.59 52.52
N SER A 669 -32.10 -22.31 51.44
CA SER A 669 -32.47 -20.96 51.02
C SER A 669 -33.87 -20.60 51.48
N ARG A 670 -34.04 -19.35 51.93
CA ARG A 670 -35.36 -18.78 52.23
C ARG A 670 -36.11 -18.32 50.98
N TYR A 671 -35.46 -18.35 49.80
CA TYR A 671 -36.01 -17.88 48.53
C TYR A 671 -35.91 -18.98 47.47
N PRO A 672 -36.80 -19.99 47.50
CA PRO A 672 -36.70 -21.16 46.62
C PRO A 672 -36.74 -20.81 45.12
N SER A 673 -37.56 -19.84 44.71
CA SER A 673 -37.62 -19.34 43.33
C SER A 673 -36.28 -18.75 42.85
N MET A 674 -35.55 -18.08 43.76
CA MET A 674 -34.24 -17.49 43.45
C MET A 674 -33.17 -18.57 43.24
N GLU A 675 -33.20 -19.66 44.02
CA GLU A 675 -32.30 -20.80 43.81
C GLU A 675 -32.50 -21.46 42.45
N VAL A 676 -33.76 -21.59 42.00
CA VAL A 676 -34.09 -22.12 40.67
C VAL A 676 -33.56 -21.21 39.57
N ALA A 677 -33.69 -19.89 39.73
CA ALA A 677 -33.13 -18.93 38.78
C ALA A 677 -31.59 -19.04 38.70
N HIS A 678 -30.90 -19.06 39.84
CA HIS A 678 -29.44 -19.21 39.87
C HIS A 678 -28.97 -20.54 39.26
N ALA A 679 -29.73 -21.63 39.45
CA ALA A 679 -29.45 -22.90 38.79
C ALA A 679 -29.51 -22.80 37.27
N ALA A 680 -30.55 -22.12 36.76
CA ALA A 680 -30.76 -21.91 35.34
C ALA A 680 -29.68 -20.99 34.74
N GLU A 681 -29.25 -19.95 35.47
CA GLU A 681 -28.14 -19.06 35.09
C GLU A 681 -26.80 -19.79 35.02
N ASP A 682 -26.49 -20.59 36.04
CA ASP A 682 -25.30 -21.43 36.08
C ASP A 682 -25.33 -22.39 34.88
N PHE A 683 -26.47 -23.04 34.63
CA PHE A 683 -26.65 -23.92 33.48
C PHE A 683 -26.48 -23.18 32.14
N ALA A 684 -27.04 -21.99 31.97
CA ALA A 684 -26.88 -21.17 30.76
C ALA A 684 -25.41 -20.78 30.51
N THR A 685 -24.72 -20.35 31.57
CA THR A 685 -23.29 -20.00 31.53
C THR A 685 -22.44 -21.21 31.14
N VAL A 686 -22.84 -22.37 31.64
CA VAL A 686 -22.18 -23.64 31.38
C VAL A 686 -22.35 -24.10 29.94
N LEU A 687 -23.57 -24.02 29.38
CA LEU A 687 -23.83 -24.31 27.97
C LEU A 687 -23.03 -23.39 27.04
N LYS A 688 -22.92 -22.10 27.36
CA LYS A 688 -22.07 -21.15 26.60
C LYS A 688 -20.59 -21.54 26.58
N ARG A 689 -20.12 -22.25 27.61
CA ARG A 689 -18.74 -22.73 27.74
C ARG A 689 -18.56 -24.16 27.25
N ALA A 690 -19.64 -24.91 27.05
CA ALA A 690 -19.57 -26.28 26.57
C ALA A 690 -18.95 -26.31 25.16
N GLY A 691 -17.87 -27.07 24.99
CA GLY A 691 -17.11 -27.14 23.74
C GLY A 691 -16.06 -26.04 23.52
N TYR A 692 -15.88 -25.09 24.45
CA TYR A 692 -14.71 -24.20 24.43
C TYR A 692 -13.48 -24.94 24.93
N GLU A 693 -12.52 -25.15 24.05
CA GLU A 693 -11.18 -25.65 24.38
C GLU A 693 -10.21 -24.48 24.48
N GLU A 694 -9.48 -24.38 25.60
CA GLU A 694 -8.48 -23.34 25.73
C GLU A 694 -7.33 -23.63 24.75
N PRO A 695 -7.00 -22.71 23.83
CA PRO A 695 -5.95 -22.97 22.86
C PRO A 695 -4.61 -23.19 23.57
N ASP A 696 -3.92 -24.28 23.23
CA ASP A 696 -2.60 -24.67 23.77
C ASP A 696 -1.45 -23.79 23.21
N TYR A 697 -1.69 -22.50 23.02
CA TYR A 697 -0.70 -21.59 22.49
C TYR A 697 -0.72 -20.20 23.12
N ASN A 698 0.45 -19.58 23.18
CA ASN A 698 0.60 -18.24 23.72
C ASN A 698 -0.05 -17.19 22.79
N ALA A 699 -1.21 -16.68 23.19
CA ALA A 699 -1.98 -15.66 22.47
C ALA A 699 -1.16 -14.39 22.17
N THR A 700 -0.29 -13.98 23.10
CA THR A 700 0.59 -12.80 22.93
C THR A 700 1.61 -13.04 21.83
N LEU A 701 2.17 -14.24 21.76
CA LEU A 701 3.14 -14.62 20.74
C LEU A 701 2.48 -14.72 19.36
N LEU A 702 1.28 -15.31 19.28
CA LEU A 702 0.48 -15.35 18.05
C LEU A 702 0.16 -13.95 17.53
N PHE A 703 -0.23 -13.03 18.43
CA PHE A 703 -0.51 -11.62 18.09
C PHE A 703 0.67 -10.94 17.40
N TRP A 704 1.88 -11.06 17.96
CA TRP A 704 3.06 -10.45 17.37
C TRP A 704 3.45 -11.08 16.04
N ILE A 705 3.37 -12.42 15.92
CA ILE A 705 3.66 -13.12 14.66
C ILE A 705 2.72 -12.65 13.55
N LEU A 706 1.40 -12.64 13.82
CA LEU A 706 0.40 -12.19 12.85
C LEU A 706 0.61 -10.72 12.48
N THR A 707 0.90 -9.85 13.46
CA THR A 707 1.21 -8.43 13.23
C THR A 707 2.34 -8.28 12.23
N PHE A 708 3.48 -8.94 12.46
CA PHE A 708 4.63 -8.86 11.55
C PHE A 708 4.33 -9.51 10.20
N MET A 709 3.62 -10.64 10.18
CA MET A 709 3.22 -11.29 8.94
C MET A 709 2.39 -10.33 8.07
N PHE A 710 1.31 -9.75 8.60
CA PHE A 710 0.48 -8.80 7.85
C PHE A 710 1.26 -7.56 7.41
N PHE A 711 2.07 -7.00 8.32
CA PHE A 711 2.90 -5.84 8.03
C PHE A 711 3.82 -6.09 6.83
N PHE A 712 4.61 -7.18 6.87
CA PHE A 712 5.55 -7.49 5.80
C PHE A 712 4.88 -7.96 4.52
N THR A 713 3.73 -8.62 4.59
CA THR A 713 2.99 -9.06 3.39
C THR A 713 2.49 -7.87 2.58
N VAL A 714 1.85 -6.89 3.24
CA VAL A 714 1.40 -5.67 2.56
C VAL A 714 2.59 -4.82 2.10
N LEU A 715 3.65 -4.74 2.90
CA LEU A 715 4.88 -4.05 2.50
C LEU A 715 5.50 -4.66 1.24
N ASN A 716 5.58 -5.99 1.16
CA ASN A 716 6.06 -6.71 -0.02
C ASN A 716 5.18 -6.47 -1.24
N LEU A 717 3.84 -6.44 -1.08
CA LEU A 717 2.93 -6.12 -2.17
C LEU A 717 3.18 -4.70 -2.72
N ILE A 718 3.35 -3.71 -1.83
CA ILE A 718 3.68 -2.33 -2.23
C ILE A 718 5.02 -2.29 -2.97
N GLN A 719 6.04 -2.97 -2.45
CA GLN A 719 7.38 -3.02 -3.05
C GLN A 719 7.36 -3.73 -4.42
N LEU A 720 6.58 -4.80 -4.55
CA LEU A 720 6.39 -5.53 -5.80
C LEU A 720 5.70 -4.65 -6.85
N VAL A 721 4.63 -3.96 -6.45
CA VAL A 721 3.93 -2.98 -7.31
C VAL A 721 4.90 -1.90 -7.78
N GLN A 722 5.71 -1.32 -6.88
CA GLN A 722 6.75 -0.35 -7.27
C GLN A 722 7.80 -0.95 -8.23
N TYR A 723 8.20 -2.19 -8.01
CA TYR A 723 9.15 -2.89 -8.86
C TYR A 723 8.57 -3.17 -10.27
N LEU A 724 7.30 -3.57 -10.35
CA LEU A 724 6.59 -3.85 -11.60
C LEU A 724 6.26 -2.57 -12.37
N LEU A 725 5.76 -1.51 -11.72
CA LEU A 725 5.44 -0.24 -12.37
C LEU A 725 6.66 0.40 -13.05
N GLY A 726 7.86 0.26 -12.48
CA GLY A 726 9.08 0.71 -13.16
C GLY A 726 9.50 -0.19 -14.33
N ALA A 727 9.05 -1.45 -14.37
CA ALA A 727 9.55 -2.47 -15.32
C ALA A 727 8.71 -2.54 -16.59
N THR A 728 7.43 -2.17 -16.52
CA THR A 728 6.49 -2.38 -17.63
C THR A 728 6.20 -1.09 -18.39
N SER A 729 6.62 -1.03 -19.65
CA SER A 729 6.25 0.00 -20.64
C SER A 729 4.94 -0.30 -21.38
N ARG A 730 4.25 -1.40 -21.08
CA ARG A 730 3.17 -1.97 -21.93
C ARG A 730 1.75 -1.50 -21.65
N PHE A 731 1.51 -0.75 -20.58
CA PHE A 731 0.16 -0.23 -20.29
C PHE A 731 -0.05 1.12 -20.99
N ASN A 732 -0.34 1.10 -22.29
CA ASN A 732 -0.51 2.29 -23.13
C ASN A 732 -1.76 3.15 -22.80
N ARG A 733 -2.73 2.63 -22.04
CA ARG A 733 -4.07 3.23 -21.91
C ARG A 733 -4.28 4.21 -20.75
N PHE A 734 -3.30 4.43 -19.86
CA PHE A 734 -3.54 5.09 -18.56
C PHE A 734 -2.78 6.41 -18.29
N SER A 735 -2.30 7.16 -19.31
CA SER A 735 -1.62 8.46 -19.09
C SER A 735 -2.36 9.68 -19.65
N ARG A 736 -2.27 10.82 -18.94
CA ARG A 736 -2.65 12.15 -19.43
C ARG A 736 -1.69 12.54 -20.58
N GLY A 737 -2.20 12.77 -21.78
CA GLY A 737 -1.41 13.09 -22.99
C GLY A 737 -1.18 11.92 -23.97
N SER A 738 -1.65 10.71 -23.65
CA SER A 738 -1.62 9.57 -24.59
C SER A 738 -2.40 9.85 -25.88
N ARG A 739 -3.57 10.51 -25.77
CA ARG A 739 -4.38 10.93 -26.92
C ARG A 739 -3.71 11.98 -27.80
N SER A 740 -3.04 12.98 -27.22
CA SER A 740 -2.32 14.00 -27.99
C SER A 740 -1.13 13.38 -28.74
N LEU A 741 -0.43 12.44 -28.13
CA LEU A 741 0.63 11.67 -28.81
C LEU A 741 0.08 10.81 -29.96
N GLU A 742 -1.04 10.09 -29.76
CA GLU A 742 -1.66 9.30 -30.84
C GLU A 742 -2.11 10.19 -32.02
N GLN A 743 -2.68 11.36 -31.74
CA GLN A 743 -3.07 12.33 -32.76
C GLN A 743 -1.86 12.90 -33.51
N ALA A 744 -0.81 13.30 -32.78
CA ALA A 744 0.43 13.78 -33.37
C ALA A 744 1.09 12.73 -34.26
N ARG A 745 1.12 11.46 -33.83
CA ARG A 745 1.67 10.35 -34.62
C ARG A 745 0.89 10.09 -35.92
N ARG A 746 -0.44 10.07 -35.87
CA ARG A 746 -1.28 9.93 -37.08
C ARG A 746 -1.07 11.07 -38.07
N ARG A 747 -0.88 12.30 -37.59
CA ARG A 747 -0.58 13.47 -38.43
C ARG A 747 0.84 13.42 -39.00
N LEU A 748 1.82 12.99 -38.21
CA LEU A 748 3.19 12.75 -38.68
C LEU A 748 3.29 11.64 -39.73
N GLU A 749 2.48 10.58 -39.60
CA GLU A 749 2.36 9.52 -40.62
C GLU A 749 1.78 10.08 -41.93
N ARG A 750 0.80 11.01 -41.87
CA ARG A 750 0.28 11.69 -43.07
C ARG A 750 1.29 12.63 -43.71
N LEU A 751 1.99 13.44 -42.90
CA LEU A 751 3.02 14.36 -43.39
C LEU A 751 4.20 13.62 -44.03
N ALA A 752 4.58 12.46 -43.47
CA ALA A 752 5.63 11.63 -44.07
C ALA A 752 5.19 11.01 -45.41
N LEU A 753 3.92 10.64 -45.55
CA LEU A 753 3.37 10.14 -46.81
C LEU A 753 3.23 11.24 -47.89
N GLY A 754 3.05 12.50 -47.49
CA GLY A 754 2.97 13.65 -48.40
C GLY A 754 4.32 14.28 -48.77
N LEU A 755 5.43 13.83 -48.17
CA LEU A 755 6.77 14.39 -48.40
C LEU A 755 7.25 14.19 -49.85
N ASP A 756 6.90 13.06 -50.46
CA ASP A 756 7.27 12.76 -51.85
C ASP A 756 6.58 13.73 -52.84
N ASP A 757 5.32 14.09 -52.59
CA ASP A 757 4.58 15.08 -53.39
C ASP A 757 5.09 16.51 -53.14
N SER A 758 5.50 16.84 -51.91
CA SER A 758 5.99 18.18 -51.58
C SER A 758 7.41 18.43 -52.09
N GLN A 759 8.29 17.42 -52.17
CA GLN A 759 9.61 17.55 -52.81
C GLN A 759 9.49 17.88 -54.31
N ILE A 760 8.56 17.23 -55.02
CA ILE A 760 8.31 17.49 -56.45
C ILE A 760 7.75 18.90 -56.67
N ASN A 761 6.83 19.34 -55.82
CA ASN A 761 6.22 20.68 -55.89
C ASN A 761 7.17 21.81 -55.45
N ALA A 762 8.03 21.55 -54.47
CA ALA A 762 9.04 22.50 -54.00
C ALA A 762 10.07 22.76 -55.10
N VAL A 763 10.60 21.72 -55.78
CA VAL A 763 11.55 21.89 -56.90
C VAL A 763 10.98 22.75 -58.03
N ALA A 764 9.68 22.65 -58.31
CA ALA A 764 9.00 23.45 -59.35
C ALA A 764 8.88 24.95 -59.00
N VAL A 765 8.80 25.29 -57.71
CA VAL A 765 8.70 26.70 -57.23
C VAL A 765 10.08 27.31 -56.95
N LEU A 766 11.02 26.50 -56.45
CA LEU A 766 12.35 26.91 -55.99
C LEU A 766 13.34 27.19 -57.13
N GLY A 767 13.12 26.61 -58.32
CA GLY A 767 13.98 26.81 -59.50
C GLY A 767 13.73 28.09 -60.29
N ALA A 768 12.73 28.90 -59.93
CA ALA A 768 12.27 30.03 -60.74
C ALA A 768 12.63 31.44 -60.20
N SER A 769 13.27 31.56 -59.02
CA SER A 769 13.61 32.86 -58.40
C SER A 769 15.11 33.06 -58.17
N GLU A 770 15.58 34.32 -58.19
CA GLU A 770 16.95 34.72 -57.85
C GLU A 770 17.31 34.44 -56.35
N SER A 771 16.33 34.05 -55.52
CA SER A 771 16.47 33.71 -54.10
C SER A 771 16.66 32.21 -53.79
N GLY A 772 16.84 31.35 -54.81
CA GLY A 772 16.72 29.89 -54.71
C GLY A 772 17.51 29.19 -53.58
N HIS A 773 18.61 29.77 -53.09
CA HIS A 773 19.41 29.20 -51.99
C HIS A 773 18.75 29.36 -50.60
N ALA A 774 17.95 30.42 -50.39
CA ALA A 774 17.28 30.68 -49.12
C ALA A 774 16.01 29.83 -48.95
N ASP A 775 15.28 29.62 -50.03
CA ASP A 775 14.05 28.82 -50.02
C ASP A 775 14.36 27.30 -49.99
N GLU A 776 15.49 26.86 -50.56
CA GLU A 776 16.02 25.50 -50.38
C GLU A 776 16.44 25.23 -48.92
N ALA A 777 17.05 26.21 -48.25
CA ALA A 777 17.34 26.14 -46.82
C ALA A 777 16.06 26.02 -45.98
N GLY A 778 14.98 26.70 -46.40
CA GLY A 778 13.65 26.55 -45.83
C GLY A 778 13.14 25.10 -45.90
N GLN A 779 13.22 24.43 -47.07
CA GLN A 779 12.76 23.05 -47.26
C GLN A 779 13.54 22.04 -46.40
N ARG A 780 14.87 22.18 -46.34
CA ARG A 780 15.71 21.33 -45.48
C ARG A 780 15.37 21.49 -43.99
N LEU A 781 14.98 22.69 -43.55
CA LEU A 781 14.49 22.92 -42.18
C LEU A 781 13.16 22.19 -41.89
N PHE A 782 12.28 22.03 -42.89
CA PHE A 782 11.02 21.29 -42.74
C PHE A 782 11.25 19.79 -42.55
N GLU A 783 12.02 19.18 -43.46
CA GLU A 783 12.35 17.75 -43.41
C GLU A 783 13.03 17.37 -42.08
N ARG A 784 13.90 18.26 -41.60
CA ARG A 784 14.60 18.10 -40.34
C ARG A 784 13.69 18.24 -39.13
N ALA A 785 12.77 19.21 -39.14
CA ALA A 785 11.76 19.36 -38.08
C ALA A 785 10.80 18.16 -38.05
N LEU A 786 10.44 17.60 -39.21
CA LEU A 786 9.65 16.38 -39.33
C LEU A 786 10.37 15.16 -38.73
N MET A 787 11.67 14.99 -39.04
CA MET A 787 12.49 13.92 -38.47
C MET A 787 12.68 14.05 -36.94
N MET A 788 12.83 15.28 -36.44
CA MET A 788 12.85 15.52 -34.99
C MET A 788 11.51 15.20 -34.32
N ALA A 789 10.40 15.58 -34.95
CA ALA A 789 9.06 15.28 -34.45
C ALA A 789 8.79 13.76 -34.41
N TRP A 790 9.21 13.03 -35.44
CA TRP A 790 9.13 11.56 -35.49
C TRP A 790 9.96 10.90 -34.38
N ARG A 791 11.19 11.37 -34.16
CA ARG A 791 12.06 10.85 -33.10
C ARG A 791 11.51 11.13 -31.71
N GLU A 792 10.92 12.31 -31.50
CA GLU A 792 10.26 12.66 -30.23
C GLU A 792 8.96 11.86 -30.02
N ALA A 793 8.19 11.59 -31.07
CA ALA A 793 7.00 10.74 -31.01
C ALA A 793 7.34 9.29 -30.63
N GLU A 794 8.34 8.68 -31.27
CA GLU A 794 8.77 7.32 -30.97
C GLU A 794 9.38 7.23 -29.55
N GLU A 795 10.08 8.27 -29.10
CA GLU A 795 10.59 8.34 -27.74
C GLU A 795 9.47 8.43 -26.68
N LEU A 796 8.49 9.33 -26.87
CA LEU A 796 7.34 9.42 -25.96
C LEU A 796 6.55 8.11 -25.92
N SER A 797 6.54 7.35 -27.02
CA SER A 797 5.90 6.03 -27.09
C SER A 797 6.67 4.93 -26.35
N THR A 798 7.96 5.12 -26.06
CA THR A 798 8.83 4.12 -25.43
C THR A 798 9.09 4.38 -23.93
N MET A 799 8.64 5.52 -23.39
CA MET A 799 8.72 5.85 -21.96
C MET A 799 7.95 4.87 -21.08
N SER A 800 8.46 4.65 -19.86
CA SER A 800 7.84 3.81 -18.83
C SER A 800 6.59 4.45 -18.22
N LEU A 801 5.72 3.65 -17.58
CA LEU A 801 4.45 4.13 -17.02
C LEU A 801 4.65 5.21 -15.94
N SER A 802 5.69 5.08 -15.11
CA SER A 802 6.04 6.08 -14.10
C SER A 802 6.45 7.43 -14.70
N GLU A 803 7.14 7.42 -15.84
CA GLU A 803 7.54 8.64 -16.56
C GLU A 803 6.34 9.31 -17.25
N ARG A 804 5.41 8.51 -17.79
CA ARG A 804 4.18 9.00 -18.43
C ARG A 804 3.18 9.60 -17.46
N LEU A 805 3.17 9.13 -16.21
CA LEU A 805 2.35 9.70 -15.13
C LEU A 805 2.94 11.01 -14.57
N GLY A 806 4.18 11.35 -14.93
CA GLY A 806 4.83 12.61 -14.56
C GLY A 806 4.24 13.81 -15.31
N SER A 807 4.26 14.99 -14.68
CA SER A 807 3.72 16.23 -15.25
C SER A 807 4.41 16.68 -16.55
N GLY A 808 5.67 16.28 -16.77
CA GLY A 808 6.43 16.65 -17.97
C GLY A 808 6.03 15.90 -19.25
N TYR A 809 5.39 14.73 -19.15
CA TYR A 809 5.00 13.95 -20.32
C TYR A 809 3.88 14.64 -21.11
N ALA A 810 2.84 15.12 -20.41
CA ALA A 810 1.73 15.83 -21.04
C ALA A 810 2.21 17.10 -21.76
N ALA A 811 3.06 17.91 -21.10
CA ALA A 811 3.61 19.12 -21.72
C ALA A 811 4.43 18.84 -22.99
N ARG A 812 5.20 17.75 -23.01
CA ARG A 812 5.96 17.33 -24.21
C ARG A 812 5.06 16.80 -25.33
N ALA A 813 4.04 16.02 -24.99
CA ALA A 813 3.05 15.54 -25.97
C ALA A 813 2.28 16.71 -26.59
N ASP A 814 1.89 17.70 -25.78
CA ASP A 814 1.20 18.90 -26.26
C ASP A 814 2.11 19.80 -27.10
N HIS A 815 3.39 19.92 -26.73
CA HIS A 815 4.38 20.64 -27.54
C HIS A 815 4.60 19.96 -28.90
N LEU A 816 4.77 18.64 -28.92
CA LEU A 816 4.87 17.86 -30.15
C LEU A 816 3.63 18.07 -31.04
N GLN A 817 2.43 18.05 -30.44
CA GLN A 817 1.20 18.30 -31.19
C GLN A 817 1.17 19.69 -31.84
N ARG A 818 1.65 20.74 -31.14
CA ARG A 818 1.76 22.09 -31.72
C ARG A 818 2.77 22.15 -32.86
N LEU A 819 3.93 21.53 -32.68
CA LEU A 819 4.97 21.47 -33.71
C LEU A 819 4.46 20.76 -34.97
N VAL A 820 3.75 19.64 -34.80
CA VAL A 820 3.12 18.93 -35.92
C VAL A 820 2.05 19.78 -36.60
N ALA A 821 1.27 20.57 -35.86
CA ALA A 821 0.29 21.49 -36.45
C ALA A 821 0.95 22.61 -37.27
N LEU A 822 2.07 23.17 -36.82
CA LEU A 822 2.83 24.18 -37.59
C LEU A 822 3.46 23.60 -38.85
N LEU A 823 3.92 22.35 -38.82
CA LEU A 823 4.40 21.65 -40.01
C LEU A 823 3.27 21.43 -41.02
N ASP A 824 2.09 21.01 -40.54
CA ASP A 824 0.89 20.79 -41.36
C ASP A 824 0.42 22.09 -42.04
N GLU A 825 0.41 23.21 -41.32
CA GLU A 825 0.06 24.54 -41.86
C GLU A 825 1.05 24.99 -42.95
N ARG A 826 2.35 24.80 -42.72
CA ARG A 826 3.38 25.14 -43.69
C ARG A 826 3.29 24.31 -44.97
N ASP A 827 3.10 23.00 -44.85
CA ASP A 827 2.97 22.10 -46.01
C ASP A 827 1.74 22.48 -46.86
N ALA A 828 0.62 22.81 -46.20
CA ALA A 828 -0.58 23.32 -46.86
C ALA A 828 -0.33 24.65 -47.61
N ASP A 829 0.45 25.57 -47.03
CA ASP A 829 0.82 26.85 -47.64
C ASP A 829 1.76 26.71 -48.84
N VAL A 830 2.71 25.77 -48.79
CA VAL A 830 3.60 25.46 -49.92
C VAL A 830 2.78 24.81 -51.06
N ALA A 831 1.91 23.85 -50.73
CA ALA A 831 1.00 23.24 -51.70
C ALA A 831 0.01 24.24 -52.30
N LYS A 832 -0.42 25.26 -51.54
CA LYS A 832 -1.27 26.34 -52.04
C LYS A 832 -0.48 27.25 -53.01
N ARG A 833 0.71 27.70 -52.63
CA ARG A 833 1.57 28.53 -53.49
C ARG A 833 1.97 27.81 -54.78
N ALA A 834 2.30 26.52 -54.71
CA ALA A 834 2.56 25.71 -55.89
C ALA A 834 1.32 25.62 -56.80
N ARG A 835 0.12 25.43 -56.24
CA ARG A 835 -1.14 25.46 -57.00
C ARG A 835 -1.40 26.82 -57.63
N ASP A 836 -1.23 27.91 -56.89
CA ASP A 836 -1.42 29.28 -57.39
C ASP A 836 -0.42 29.60 -58.51
N LEU A 837 0.81 29.09 -58.44
CA LEU A 837 1.86 29.25 -59.45
C LEU A 837 1.61 28.38 -60.69
N VAL A 838 1.07 27.17 -60.52
CA VAL A 838 0.55 26.33 -61.62
C VAL A 838 -0.67 26.98 -62.29
N LEU A 839 -1.56 27.62 -61.52
CA LEU A 839 -2.70 28.37 -62.05
C LEU A 839 -2.26 29.66 -62.76
N ALA A 840 -1.26 30.37 -62.24
CA ALA A 840 -0.71 31.58 -62.85
C ALA A 840 0.08 31.28 -64.13
N SER A 841 0.84 30.18 -64.15
CA SER A 841 1.57 29.72 -65.35
C SER A 841 0.65 29.16 -66.45
N ARG A 842 -0.56 28.69 -66.08
CA ARG A 842 -1.60 28.26 -67.04
C ARG A 842 -2.19 29.38 -67.90
N GLY A 843 -1.83 30.65 -67.66
CA GLY A 843 -2.23 31.81 -68.47
C GLY A 843 -1.15 32.40 -69.37
N ALA A 844 0.11 31.96 -69.24
CA ALA A 844 1.24 32.54 -70.00
C ALA A 844 1.29 32.12 -71.50
N GLY A 845 0.27 31.38 -71.98
CA GLY A 845 0.24 30.77 -73.32
C GLY A 845 -1.09 30.81 -74.08
N GLY A 846 -2.07 31.61 -73.67
CA GLY A 846 -3.12 32.08 -74.59
C GLY A 846 -4.33 31.19 -74.95
N ASP A 847 -4.63 30.08 -74.26
CA ASP A 847 -5.87 29.31 -74.49
C ASP A 847 -6.68 29.05 -73.20
N ALA A 848 -8.01 29.14 -73.29
CA ALA A 848 -8.94 29.00 -72.17
C ALA A 848 -8.96 27.55 -71.61
N PRO A 849 -9.02 27.35 -70.27
CA PRO A 849 -8.86 26.02 -69.69
C PRO A 849 -10.15 25.19 -69.71
N GLN A 850 -10.05 23.93 -70.14
CA GLN A 850 -11.03 22.89 -69.81
C GLN A 850 -10.90 22.46 -68.33
N PRO A 851 -12.00 22.08 -67.65
CA PRO A 851 -11.94 21.61 -66.28
C PRO A 851 -11.28 20.22 -66.22
N VAL A 852 -10.19 20.10 -65.45
CA VAL A 852 -9.56 18.82 -65.11
C VAL A 852 -9.75 18.56 -63.62
N VAL A 853 -10.33 17.41 -63.31
CA VAL A 853 -10.44 16.87 -61.95
C VAL A 853 -9.07 16.31 -61.55
N LEU A 854 -8.49 16.86 -60.47
CA LEU A 854 -7.28 16.32 -59.85
C LEU A 854 -7.62 15.10 -58.99
N PRO A 855 -6.72 14.10 -58.86
CA PRO A 855 -6.95 12.94 -58.02
C PRO A 855 -7.10 13.38 -56.55
N GLY A 856 -8.26 13.06 -55.96
CA GLY A 856 -8.63 13.48 -54.60
C GLY A 856 -10.03 14.10 -54.47
N GLN A 857 -10.76 14.31 -55.57
CA GLN A 857 -12.21 14.54 -55.52
C GLN A 857 -12.99 13.23 -55.70
N GLN A 858 -13.06 12.46 -54.61
CA GLN A 858 -14.24 11.69 -54.17
C GLN A 858 -14.27 11.70 -52.65
#